data_AF-A0A4R7TDQ8-F1
#
_entry.id   AF-A0A4R7TDQ8-F1
#
_cell.length_a   1.000
_cell.length_b   1.000
_cell.length_c   1.000
_cell.angle_alpha   90.00
_cell.angle_beta   90.00
_cell.angle_gamma   90.00
#
_symmetry.space_group_name_H-M   'P 1'
#
loop_
_entity.id
_entity.type
_entity.pdbx_description
1 polymer ?
#
loop_
_entity_poly.entity_id
_entity_poly.type
_entity_poly.pdbx_seq_one_letter_code
_entity_poly.pdbx_strand_id
1 'polypeptide(L)'
;MSHKPLSRRRLALTSLAIGALLSTAALSAAAMPTVAPASSAAAAASSQGALPKITRAGLDSALVKGRGASVRFVEQEAENAFTTGEKLGPGREAYTLPAEASGRTAVRLTTPGQYVEFTLSQPANALTLRYSIPDTASGGGLRAPLDVTVNGRHKQTMTLTSEYAWLYGMYPFSNDPNVDPTPGWWKPEPDPVAKPFRPNHFYDEQRLLLGRTYRAGDKVRFQLPANSPAAWTVLDVADFEQVAAPIKQPPKSLSVRLFGADPTGRYDAAPAIDRTIAVAKKLGRTVYIPPGTYQVNRHIVVDDVTVRGAGNWWTIIKGKVLPLAEPAPDKSVHSAPGFYGKYATDGGSTNVHLEDFAIESDVRERIDTDQVNGIGGAIGGGSTIENLYLHHTKVGIWLDGPLDGLLIRNNIVTDAVADGMNLHLGVSHVRATNNFVRNSGDDGLAMWSEANPDGLANHDNVYDHNTVQTPVLANDIAIYGGKDNAVTDNLVADPIREGSTLHAGSRFNSTPFEGTLSFARNTTVRGGPRDLNWDLGLGSIWLYALQSDMSGTIEVTDSSFLDSTYNAIMFVVDWPVKDTYSLTNVAFRNIKVDGTGTNVVNARVGGFASFENVDARNVGAPFVNNCGTFHFTGTPEFDVRLIGSSNDGGWTADAGAPGHCEDRPPVMPPPPPSPWP
;
A
#
# COMPACT_ATOMS: atom_id res chain seq x y z
N MET A 1 21.20 63.58 -4.86
CA MET A 1 22.43 64.40 -4.68
C MET A 1 23.44 63.57 -3.90
N SER A 2 24.74 63.60 -4.26
CA SER A 2 25.90 63.12 -3.47
C SER A 2 25.92 61.65 -2.99
N HIS A 3 26.97 60.83 -3.10
CA HIS A 3 28.21 60.83 -3.91
C HIS A 3 28.70 59.35 -4.03
N LYS A 4 29.42 59.01 -5.12
CA LYS A 4 30.28 57.79 -5.28
C LYS A 4 31.66 58.03 -4.58
N PRO A 5 32.80 57.30 -4.77
CA PRO A 5 33.11 56.07 -5.58
C PRO A 5 34.16 55.03 -5.03
N LEU A 6 34.34 53.92 -5.77
CA LEU A 6 35.61 53.15 -6.07
C LEU A 6 36.43 52.52 -4.91
N SER A 7 37.32 51.51 -5.04
CA SER A 7 38.08 50.87 -6.15
C SER A 7 38.26 49.34 -5.85
N ARG A 8 38.58 48.36 -6.72
CA ARG A 8 39.50 48.14 -7.88
C ARG A 8 41.01 47.94 -7.58
N ARG A 9 41.48 46.68 -7.57
CA ARG A 9 42.81 46.12 -7.99
C ARG A 9 42.82 44.59 -7.74
N ARG A 10 43.65 43.70 -8.32
CA ARG A 10 44.22 43.43 -9.68
C ARG A 10 45.42 42.46 -9.50
N LEU A 11 45.40 41.29 -10.16
CA LEU A 11 46.56 40.41 -10.52
C LEU A 11 47.44 39.85 -9.36
N ALA A 12 48.32 38.84 -9.51
CA ALA A 12 48.82 38.07 -10.67
C ALA A 12 49.14 36.58 -10.30
N LEU A 13 49.42 35.73 -11.31
CA LEU A 13 50.12 34.44 -11.15
C LEU A 13 51.64 34.65 -11.02
N THR A 14 52.36 33.73 -10.36
CA THR A 14 53.52 32.99 -10.91
C THR A 14 53.99 31.83 -10.02
N SER A 15 54.76 30.89 -10.60
CA SER A 15 55.26 29.63 -10.05
C SER A 15 56.80 29.62 -9.87
N LEU A 16 57.35 28.61 -9.16
CA LEU A 16 58.72 28.03 -9.08
C LEU A 16 59.00 27.55 -7.61
N ALA A 17 59.90 26.62 -7.25
CA ALA A 17 60.51 25.45 -7.91
C ALA A 17 61.30 24.59 -6.89
N ILE A 18 61.38 23.27 -7.13
CA ILE A 18 62.49 22.29 -6.89
C ILE A 18 63.24 22.26 -5.53
N GLY A 19 63.37 21.04 -4.97
CA GLY A 19 64.46 20.64 -4.06
C GLY A 19 64.64 19.11 -4.02
N ALA A 20 65.87 18.60 -4.13
CA ALA A 20 66.18 17.16 -4.19
C ALA A 20 67.57 16.81 -3.63
N LEU A 21 67.72 15.61 -3.03
CA LEU A 21 68.95 14.85 -2.70
C LEU A 21 68.54 13.36 -2.53
N LEU A 22 69.10 12.35 -3.22
CA LEU A 22 70.46 11.74 -3.15
C LEU A 22 70.71 10.95 -1.83
N SER A 23 71.27 9.73 -1.79
CA SER A 23 71.79 8.83 -2.85
C SER A 23 72.27 7.45 -2.34
N THR A 24 72.62 6.56 -3.30
CA THR A 24 73.40 5.28 -3.22
C THR A 24 72.63 3.97 -2.97
N ALA A 25 73.31 2.81 -3.11
CA ALA A 25 73.49 2.04 -4.37
C ALA A 25 74.49 0.88 -4.20
N ALA A 26 74.22 -0.31 -4.75
CA ALA A 26 75.19 -1.41 -4.92
C ALA A 26 74.78 -2.38 -6.06
N LEU A 27 75.77 -2.91 -6.81
CA LEU A 27 75.62 -3.76 -8.00
C LEU A 27 75.84 -5.27 -7.67
N SER A 28 75.29 -6.20 -8.49
CA SER A 28 76.11 -7.03 -9.43
C SER A 28 75.42 -8.27 -10.07
N ALA A 29 75.56 -8.35 -11.41
CA ALA A 29 75.94 -9.53 -12.22
C ALA A 29 75.01 -10.76 -12.52
N ALA A 30 74.86 -11.01 -13.84
CA ALA A 30 75.06 -12.28 -14.58
C ALA A 30 73.96 -13.38 -14.72
N ALA A 31 73.24 -13.30 -15.85
CA ALA A 31 73.06 -14.29 -16.95
C ALA A 31 72.62 -15.77 -16.75
N MET A 32 71.73 -16.20 -17.68
CA MET A 32 71.31 -17.57 -18.10
C MET A 32 70.28 -18.33 -17.23
N PRO A 33 69.50 -19.31 -17.78
CA PRO A 33 69.09 -19.57 -19.18
C PRO A 33 67.54 -19.69 -19.34
N THR A 34 67.07 -20.04 -20.55
CA THR A 34 65.64 -20.31 -20.86
C THR A 34 65.14 -21.66 -20.32
N VAL A 35 64.08 -21.65 -19.51
CA VAL A 35 63.20 -22.82 -19.27
C VAL A 35 61.75 -22.32 -19.16
N ALA A 36 60.81 -22.97 -19.85
CA ALA A 36 59.39 -22.63 -19.79
C ALA A 36 58.75 -23.13 -18.48
N PRO A 37 57.99 -22.31 -17.73
CA PRO A 37 57.23 -22.78 -16.58
C PRO A 37 55.88 -23.38 -16.99
N ALA A 38 55.49 -24.43 -16.27
CA ALA A 38 54.28 -25.21 -16.52
C ALA A 38 52.98 -24.42 -16.27
N SER A 39 51.91 -24.85 -16.94
CA SER A 39 50.54 -24.42 -16.70
C SER A 39 50.07 -24.79 -15.28
N SER A 40 50.04 -23.82 -14.37
CA SER A 40 49.22 -23.91 -13.16
C SER A 40 47.78 -23.54 -13.50
N ALA A 41 46.91 -24.55 -13.59
CA ALA A 41 45.48 -24.34 -13.69
C ALA A 41 44.96 -23.76 -12.37
N ALA A 42 44.91 -22.43 -12.26
CA ALA A 42 44.17 -21.77 -11.21
C ALA A 42 42.68 -22.09 -11.41
N ALA A 43 42.14 -22.98 -10.58
CA ALA A 43 40.72 -23.27 -10.56
C ALA A 43 39.97 -21.97 -10.29
N ALA A 44 39.19 -21.52 -11.27
CA ALA A 44 38.30 -20.39 -11.08
C ALA A 44 37.30 -20.77 -9.99
N ALA A 45 37.48 -20.20 -8.79
CA ALA A 45 36.46 -20.23 -7.77
C ALA A 45 35.23 -19.52 -8.34
N SER A 46 34.21 -20.29 -8.70
CA SER A 46 32.94 -19.74 -9.14
C SER A 46 32.40 -18.91 -7.98
N SER A 47 32.20 -17.61 -8.21
CA SER A 47 31.44 -16.78 -7.30
C SER A 47 30.00 -17.30 -7.30
N GLN A 48 29.68 -18.17 -6.32
CA GLN A 48 28.30 -18.43 -5.97
C GLN A 48 27.71 -17.08 -5.58
N GLY A 49 26.93 -16.48 -6.49
CA GLY A 49 26.25 -15.23 -6.23
C GLY A 49 25.34 -15.41 -5.02
N ALA A 50 25.18 -14.35 -4.23
CA ALA A 50 24.26 -14.35 -3.10
C ALA A 50 22.87 -14.85 -3.56
N LEU A 51 22.26 -15.71 -2.74
CA LEU A 51 20.90 -16.20 -3.01
C LEU A 51 19.94 -15.01 -3.09
N PRO A 52 18.93 -15.04 -3.99
CA PRO A 52 17.92 -14.00 -4.03
C PRO A 52 17.22 -13.89 -2.68
N LYS A 53 17.12 -12.67 -2.17
CA LYS A 53 16.31 -12.38 -0.99
C LYS A 53 14.85 -12.33 -1.40
N ILE A 54 14.02 -13.08 -0.69
CA ILE A 54 12.57 -13.02 -0.78
C ILE A 54 12.09 -12.14 0.37
N THR A 55 11.23 -11.18 0.08
CA THR A 55 10.59 -10.35 1.09
C THR A 55 9.09 -10.62 1.14
N ARG A 56 8.46 -10.10 2.20
CA ARG A 56 7.02 -9.82 2.24
C ARG A 56 6.85 -8.43 2.85
N ALA A 57 6.35 -7.48 2.07
CA ALA A 57 6.30 -6.06 2.43
C ALA A 57 7.63 -5.53 3.01
N GLY A 58 8.73 -5.62 2.26
CA GLY A 58 10.04 -5.11 2.67
C GLY A 58 10.73 -5.82 3.85
N LEU A 59 10.16 -6.90 4.40
CA LEU A 59 10.75 -7.68 5.50
C LEU A 59 11.15 -9.09 5.07
N ASP A 60 12.08 -9.70 5.82
CA ASP A 60 12.33 -11.13 5.75
C ASP A 60 11.03 -11.90 6.06
N SER A 61 10.63 -12.75 5.11
CA SER A 61 9.44 -13.61 5.20
C SER A 61 9.33 -14.43 6.51
N ALA A 62 10.45 -14.73 7.18
CA ALA A 62 10.47 -15.45 8.45
C ALA A 62 9.86 -14.65 9.62
N LEU A 63 9.95 -13.31 9.59
CA LEU A 63 9.41 -12.42 10.62
C LEU A 63 7.88 -12.33 10.58
N VAL A 64 7.29 -12.55 9.41
CA VAL A 64 5.86 -12.39 9.12
C VAL A 64 5.19 -13.73 8.78
N LYS A 65 5.75 -14.83 9.29
CA LYS A 65 5.26 -16.19 9.03
C LYS A 65 3.87 -16.40 9.63
N GLY A 66 2.92 -16.82 8.80
CA GLY A 66 1.52 -17.01 9.23
C GLY A 66 0.76 -15.69 9.41
N ARG A 67 1.17 -14.64 8.70
CA ARG A 67 0.54 -13.31 8.72
C ARG A 67 0.27 -12.85 7.28
N GLY A 68 -0.83 -12.18 7.06
CA GLY A 68 -1.26 -11.65 5.77
C GLY A 68 -1.44 -12.68 4.66
N ALA A 69 -1.59 -12.19 3.43
CA ALA A 69 -2.04 -12.99 2.31
C ALA A 69 -0.99 -13.96 1.79
N SER A 70 -1.42 -15.21 1.59
CA SER A 70 -0.75 -16.24 0.79
C SER A 70 -0.97 -15.96 -0.69
N VAL A 71 -0.19 -15.03 -1.24
CA VAL A 71 -0.14 -14.68 -2.66
C VAL A 71 0.55 -15.77 -3.52
N ARG A 72 0.37 -15.72 -4.84
CA ARG A 72 0.97 -16.68 -5.80
C ARG A 72 2.33 -16.24 -6.35
N PHE A 73 2.68 -14.98 -6.13
CA PHE A 73 3.97 -14.41 -6.52
C PHE A 73 4.98 -14.42 -5.37
N VAL A 74 6.24 -14.16 -5.71
CA VAL A 74 7.32 -13.91 -4.76
C VAL A 74 7.87 -12.51 -4.98
N GLU A 75 7.82 -11.68 -3.94
CA GLU A 75 8.33 -10.32 -3.93
C GLU A 75 9.88 -10.32 -3.83
N GLN A 76 10.53 -9.46 -4.62
CA GLN A 76 11.94 -9.13 -4.50
C GLN A 76 12.12 -7.61 -4.63
N GLU A 77 12.65 -6.96 -3.60
CA GLU A 77 12.92 -5.52 -3.64
C GLU A 77 14.13 -5.20 -4.55
N ALA A 78 14.04 -4.14 -5.36
CA ALA A 78 15.05 -3.77 -6.36
C ALA A 78 16.40 -3.41 -5.74
N GLU A 79 16.41 -2.84 -4.53
CA GLU A 79 17.60 -2.44 -3.80
C GLU A 79 18.31 -3.60 -3.07
N ASN A 80 17.72 -4.80 -3.13
CA ASN A 80 18.33 -6.07 -2.75
C ASN A 80 18.88 -6.85 -3.96
N ALA A 81 18.51 -6.47 -5.18
CA ALA A 81 19.02 -7.03 -6.43
C ALA A 81 20.35 -6.35 -6.86
N PHE A 82 21.03 -6.92 -7.87
CA PHE A 82 22.20 -6.26 -8.44
C PHE A 82 21.76 -5.06 -9.28
N THR A 83 22.41 -3.91 -9.13
CA THR A 83 22.11 -2.72 -9.92
C THR A 83 23.34 -1.92 -10.35
N THR A 84 23.18 -1.20 -11.46
CA THR A 84 24.08 -0.14 -11.94
C THR A 84 23.46 1.27 -11.80
N GLY A 85 22.26 1.36 -11.21
CA GLY A 85 21.55 2.60 -10.87
C GLY A 85 21.95 3.19 -9.52
N GLU A 86 21.23 4.23 -9.12
CA GLU A 86 21.32 4.91 -7.83
C GLU A 86 20.32 4.29 -6.84
N LYS A 87 20.75 3.89 -5.63
CA LYS A 87 19.84 3.46 -4.56
C LYS A 87 19.26 4.70 -3.87
N LEU A 88 17.92 4.79 -3.81
CA LEU A 88 17.17 5.83 -3.13
C LEU A 88 16.72 5.32 -1.75
N GLY A 89 16.83 6.14 -0.70
CA GLY A 89 16.36 5.81 0.64
C GLY A 89 17.32 4.96 1.49
N PRO A 90 16.87 4.46 2.66
CA PRO A 90 15.50 4.54 3.16
C PRO A 90 15.06 5.97 3.51
N GLY A 91 13.77 6.29 3.36
CA GLY A 91 13.20 7.58 3.79
C GLY A 91 11.70 7.49 4.01
N ARG A 92 11.15 8.21 5.01
CA ARG A 92 9.72 8.13 5.40
C ARG A 92 8.98 9.47 5.35
N GLU A 93 9.63 10.52 4.87
CA GLU A 93 8.98 11.83 4.71
C GLU A 93 7.97 11.79 3.56
N ALA A 94 6.72 12.16 3.86
CA ALA A 94 5.64 12.22 2.88
C ALA A 94 6.01 13.09 1.66
N TYR A 95 5.38 12.81 0.52
CA TYR A 95 5.66 13.48 -0.75
C TYR A 95 7.09 13.25 -1.29
N THR A 96 7.69 12.10 -0.94
CA THR A 96 8.98 11.66 -1.50
C THR A 96 8.90 10.24 -2.06
N LEU A 97 9.63 9.99 -3.15
CA LEU A 97 9.75 8.65 -3.77
C LEU A 97 10.17 7.55 -2.77
N PRO A 98 11.17 7.75 -1.88
CA PRO A 98 11.51 6.74 -0.87
C PRO A 98 10.37 6.41 0.09
N ALA A 99 9.53 7.38 0.49
CA ALA A 99 8.45 7.09 1.43
C ALA A 99 7.43 6.11 0.84
N GLU A 100 7.00 6.33 -0.40
CA GLU A 100 6.03 5.47 -1.08
C GLU A 100 6.62 4.17 -1.64
N ALA A 101 7.93 3.95 -1.52
CA ALA A 101 8.60 2.71 -1.91
C ALA A 101 8.36 1.55 -0.91
N SER A 102 8.31 0.33 -1.41
CA SER A 102 8.37 -0.90 -0.59
C SER A 102 9.65 -0.90 0.24
N GLY A 103 9.57 -1.23 1.53
CA GLY A 103 10.75 -1.15 2.41
C GLY A 103 11.36 0.26 2.51
N ARG A 104 10.61 1.29 2.09
CA ARG A 104 11.00 2.71 2.05
C ARG A 104 12.19 3.04 1.16
N THR A 105 12.55 2.14 0.24
CA THR A 105 13.83 2.15 -0.47
C THR A 105 13.64 1.66 -1.91
N ALA A 106 14.30 2.26 -2.89
CA ALA A 106 14.12 1.91 -4.30
C ALA A 106 15.40 2.11 -5.12
N VAL A 107 15.36 1.84 -6.43
CA VAL A 107 16.50 2.02 -7.35
C VAL A 107 16.15 2.87 -8.56
N ARG A 108 16.89 3.96 -8.77
CA ARG A 108 16.73 4.92 -9.86
C ARG A 108 17.73 4.70 -10.99
N LEU A 109 17.22 4.66 -12.22
CA LEU A 109 17.95 4.63 -13.47
C LEU A 109 17.82 6.00 -14.15
N THR A 110 18.93 6.56 -14.64
CA THR A 110 18.99 7.88 -15.30
C THR A 110 19.79 7.87 -16.59
N THR A 111 20.69 6.90 -16.75
CA THR A 111 21.59 6.76 -17.91
C THR A 111 21.23 5.52 -18.70
N PRO A 112 21.04 5.61 -20.04
CA PRO A 112 20.85 4.46 -20.89
C PRO A 112 21.82 3.31 -20.63
N GLY A 113 21.29 2.10 -20.57
CA GLY A 113 22.06 0.90 -20.24
C GLY A 113 22.23 0.64 -18.75
N GLN A 114 21.83 1.55 -17.84
CA GLN A 114 21.66 1.20 -16.42
C GLN A 114 20.51 0.20 -16.26
N TYR A 115 20.62 -0.67 -15.25
CA TYR A 115 19.68 -1.75 -15.01
C TYR A 115 19.62 -2.20 -13.55
N VAL A 116 18.54 -2.89 -13.21
CA VAL A 116 18.42 -3.80 -12.06
C VAL A 116 18.31 -5.24 -12.61
N GLU A 117 19.02 -6.18 -11.99
CA GLU A 117 19.00 -7.60 -12.36
C GLU A 117 18.67 -8.49 -11.15
N PHE A 118 17.44 -8.99 -11.17
CA PHE A 118 16.88 -9.94 -10.20
C PHE A 118 17.33 -11.37 -10.52
N THR A 119 17.24 -12.24 -9.52
CA THR A 119 17.51 -13.68 -9.68
C THR A 119 16.28 -14.44 -9.24
N LEU A 120 15.70 -15.25 -10.13
CA LEU A 120 14.52 -16.03 -9.76
C LEU A 120 14.86 -16.99 -8.62
N SER A 121 14.06 -16.97 -7.54
CA SER A 121 14.17 -17.91 -6.42
C SER A 121 13.45 -19.23 -6.70
N GLN A 122 12.43 -19.20 -7.54
CA GLN A 122 11.59 -20.32 -7.95
C GLN A 122 11.20 -20.18 -9.44
N PRO A 123 10.57 -21.19 -10.08
CA PRO A 123 10.11 -21.05 -11.45
C PRO A 123 9.09 -19.92 -11.60
N ALA A 124 9.19 -19.16 -12.69
CA ALA A 124 8.26 -18.08 -13.01
C ALA A 124 8.05 -17.96 -14.53
N ASN A 125 6.86 -17.54 -14.96
CA ASN A 125 6.53 -17.27 -16.36
C ASN A 125 5.88 -15.89 -16.57
N ALA A 126 5.63 -15.17 -15.48
CA ALA A 126 5.11 -13.81 -15.46
C ALA A 126 5.83 -13.00 -14.38
N LEU A 127 5.72 -11.68 -14.49
CA LEU A 127 6.11 -10.77 -13.44
C LEU A 127 5.19 -9.55 -13.37
N THR A 128 5.08 -8.96 -12.19
CA THR A 128 4.62 -7.58 -11.99
C THR A 128 5.82 -6.76 -11.53
N LEU A 129 5.94 -5.53 -12.02
CA LEU A 129 6.95 -4.58 -11.56
C LEU A 129 6.22 -3.35 -11.01
N ARG A 130 6.51 -2.95 -9.78
CA ARG A 130 6.17 -1.63 -9.24
C ARG A 130 7.30 -0.65 -9.58
N TYR A 131 6.94 0.50 -10.14
CA TYR A 131 7.88 1.45 -10.71
C TYR A 131 7.35 2.89 -10.59
N SER A 132 8.23 3.86 -10.83
CA SER A 132 7.83 5.24 -11.07
C SER A 132 8.59 5.83 -12.25
N ILE A 133 7.92 6.67 -13.03
CA ILE A 133 8.49 7.55 -14.06
C ILE A 133 7.91 8.95 -13.85
N PRO A 134 8.60 10.04 -14.25
CA PRO A 134 8.07 11.37 -14.06
C PRO A 134 6.76 11.58 -14.86
N ASP A 135 5.90 12.43 -14.32
CA ASP A 135 4.75 13.00 -15.03
C ASP A 135 5.18 14.12 -16.01
N THR A 136 4.25 14.61 -16.82
CA THR A 136 4.43 15.80 -17.65
C THR A 136 4.24 17.09 -16.82
N ALA A 137 4.70 18.22 -17.33
CA ALA A 137 4.52 19.51 -16.66
C ALA A 137 3.05 19.99 -16.58
N SER A 138 2.12 19.31 -17.26
CA SER A 138 0.69 19.64 -17.31
C SER A 138 -0.22 18.55 -16.74
N GLY A 139 0.32 17.55 -16.04
CA GLY A 139 -0.45 16.37 -15.65
C GLY A 139 -0.61 15.38 -16.81
N GLY A 140 -1.46 14.38 -16.58
CA GLY A 140 -1.96 13.46 -17.60
C GLY A 140 -1.02 12.32 -18.00
N GLY A 141 0.19 12.26 -17.43
CA GLY A 141 1.14 11.17 -17.62
C GLY A 141 1.89 11.14 -18.96
N LEU A 142 2.96 10.35 -18.98
CA LEU A 142 3.68 9.96 -20.19
C LEU A 142 3.83 8.44 -20.25
N ARG A 143 4.36 7.93 -21.38
CA ARG A 143 4.73 6.50 -21.52
C ARG A 143 6.20 6.35 -21.85
N ALA A 144 6.86 5.36 -21.26
CA ALA A 144 8.29 5.10 -21.46
C ALA A 144 8.58 3.60 -21.62
N PRO A 145 9.47 3.20 -22.54
CA PRO A 145 9.87 1.81 -22.68
C PRO A 145 10.92 1.42 -21.63
N LEU A 146 10.78 0.22 -21.06
CA LEU A 146 11.78 -0.46 -20.24
C LEU A 146 12.12 -1.80 -20.89
N ASP A 147 13.41 -2.07 -21.10
CA ASP A 147 13.86 -3.32 -21.70
C ASP A 147 13.86 -4.44 -20.65
N VAL A 148 13.11 -5.51 -20.90
CA VAL A 148 13.11 -6.71 -20.05
C VAL A 148 13.82 -7.85 -20.79
N THR A 149 14.83 -8.43 -20.17
CA THR A 149 15.56 -9.61 -20.72
C THR A 149 15.69 -10.70 -19.66
N VAL A 150 15.77 -11.95 -20.11
CA VAL A 150 16.07 -13.09 -19.22
C VAL A 150 17.35 -13.78 -19.69
N ASN A 151 18.33 -13.91 -18.79
CA ASN A 151 19.68 -14.39 -19.07
C ASN A 151 20.37 -13.64 -20.23
N GLY A 152 20.16 -12.32 -20.33
CA GLY A 152 20.67 -11.48 -21.42
C GLY A 152 20.10 -11.80 -22.81
N ARG A 153 18.99 -12.56 -22.88
CA ARG A 153 18.32 -12.99 -24.12
C ARG A 153 16.83 -12.63 -24.05
N HIS A 154 16.12 -12.87 -25.16
CA HIS A 154 14.66 -12.72 -25.27
C HIS A 154 14.16 -11.34 -24.81
N LYS A 155 14.74 -10.27 -25.37
CA LYS A 155 14.33 -8.90 -25.08
C LYS A 155 12.85 -8.70 -25.42
N GLN A 156 12.07 -8.38 -24.38
CA GLN A 156 10.74 -7.79 -24.47
C GLN A 156 10.85 -6.31 -24.10
N THR A 157 9.86 -5.51 -24.48
CA THR A 157 9.70 -4.14 -23.99
C THR A 157 8.46 -4.08 -23.13
N MET A 158 8.63 -3.66 -21.88
CA MET A 158 7.56 -3.27 -21.00
C MET A 158 7.28 -1.78 -21.24
N THR A 159 6.03 -1.40 -21.47
CA THR A 159 5.64 0.01 -21.59
C THR A 159 5.17 0.49 -20.24
N LEU A 160 5.98 1.33 -19.61
CA LEU A 160 5.66 2.05 -18.38
C LEU A 160 4.76 3.26 -18.70
N THR A 161 3.97 3.70 -17.72
CA THR A 161 3.13 4.90 -17.80
C THR A 161 3.16 5.70 -16.48
N SER A 162 2.86 6.99 -16.55
CA SER A 162 2.51 7.82 -15.38
C SER A 162 1.07 8.33 -15.44
N GLU A 163 0.24 7.80 -16.35
CA GLU A 163 -1.16 8.20 -16.56
C GLU A 163 -2.09 7.96 -15.35
N TYR A 164 -1.70 7.08 -14.43
CA TYR A 164 -2.46 6.70 -13.22
C TYR A 164 -1.67 6.94 -11.92
N ALA A 165 -0.42 7.38 -12.05
CA ALA A 165 0.42 7.85 -10.96
C ALA A 165 0.36 9.38 -10.89
N TRP A 166 1.03 9.96 -9.90
CA TRP A 166 1.14 11.40 -9.68
C TRP A 166 -0.21 12.10 -9.45
N LEU A 167 -0.62 12.04 -8.19
CA LEU A 167 -1.71 12.82 -7.66
C LEU A 167 -1.19 14.06 -6.92
N TYR A 168 -1.96 15.13 -6.95
CA TYR A 168 -1.56 16.46 -6.48
C TYR A 168 -2.65 17.11 -5.61
N GLY A 169 -2.24 18.07 -4.80
CA GLY A 169 -3.13 18.94 -4.04
C GLY A 169 -3.52 18.42 -2.67
N MET A 170 -4.68 18.90 -2.21
CA MET A 170 -5.33 18.40 -1.00
C MET A 170 -6.27 17.25 -1.39
N TYR A 171 -6.80 16.51 -0.41
CA TYR A 171 -7.96 15.65 -0.65
C TYR A 171 -9.19 16.51 -1.06
N PRO A 172 -10.03 16.08 -2.01
CA PRO A 172 -9.82 14.95 -2.93
C PRO A 172 -8.80 15.28 -4.03
N PHE A 173 -7.99 14.28 -4.39
CA PHE A 173 -6.80 14.50 -5.22
C PHE A 173 -7.09 14.74 -6.70
N SER A 174 -6.29 15.62 -7.30
CA SER A 174 -6.33 15.93 -8.74
C SER A 174 -5.10 15.39 -9.48
N ASN A 175 -5.25 15.16 -10.78
CA ASN A 175 -4.14 14.88 -11.70
C ASN A 175 -3.47 16.17 -12.25
N ASP A 176 -3.93 17.37 -11.86
CA ASP A 176 -3.30 18.64 -12.27
C ASP A 176 -2.16 19.07 -11.31
N PRO A 177 -0.88 19.09 -11.74
CA PRO A 177 0.23 19.59 -10.91
C PRO A 177 0.11 21.07 -10.54
N ASN A 178 -0.78 21.82 -11.19
CA ASN A 178 -1.04 23.23 -10.92
C ASN A 178 -2.22 23.46 -9.96
N VAL A 179 -2.90 22.40 -9.50
CA VAL A 179 -4.09 22.51 -8.63
C VAL A 179 -3.83 23.38 -7.39
N ASP A 180 -4.72 24.34 -7.14
CA ASP A 180 -4.66 25.21 -5.95
C ASP A 180 -5.17 24.49 -4.70
N PRO A 181 -4.68 24.86 -3.50
CA PRO A 181 -5.24 24.37 -2.24
C PRO A 181 -6.74 24.66 -2.16
N THR A 182 -7.51 23.72 -1.62
CA THR A 182 -8.96 23.88 -1.45
C THR A 182 -9.27 25.13 -0.62
N PRO A 183 -10.01 26.13 -1.16
CA PRO A 183 -10.19 27.40 -0.48
C PRO A 183 -10.83 27.26 0.91
N GLY A 184 -10.22 27.89 1.90
CA GLY A 184 -10.69 27.89 3.29
C GLY A 184 -10.34 26.63 4.09
N TRP A 185 -9.70 25.62 3.49
CA TRP A 185 -9.19 24.46 4.22
C TRP A 185 -7.86 24.81 4.89
N TRP A 186 -7.61 24.21 6.06
CA TRP A 186 -6.36 24.42 6.80
C TRP A 186 -5.19 23.72 6.09
N LYS A 187 -4.01 24.35 6.11
CA LYS A 187 -2.73 23.78 5.70
C LYS A 187 -1.57 24.44 6.46
N PRO A 188 -0.45 23.74 6.73
CA PRO A 188 0.74 24.33 7.34
C PRO A 188 1.61 25.10 6.34
N GLU A 189 1.51 24.81 5.03
CA GLU A 189 2.33 25.47 4.02
C GLU A 189 1.89 26.93 3.79
N PRO A 190 2.83 27.90 3.80
CA PRO A 190 2.50 29.32 3.63
C PRO A 190 2.02 29.63 2.20
N ASP A 191 1.25 30.72 2.05
CA ASP A 191 0.78 31.19 0.75
C ASP A 191 1.76 32.16 0.06
N PRO A 192 1.89 32.10 -1.28
CA PRO A 192 1.34 31.07 -2.16
C PRO A 192 2.10 29.73 -2.02
N VAL A 193 1.38 28.61 -2.09
CA VAL A 193 2.03 27.28 -2.04
C VAL A 193 2.94 27.06 -3.26
N ALA A 194 4.04 26.36 -3.04
CA ALA A 194 4.91 25.91 -4.14
C ALA A 194 4.17 24.86 -5.00
N LYS A 195 4.48 24.85 -6.30
CA LYS A 195 3.92 23.90 -7.29
C LYS A 195 5.04 22.97 -7.81
N PRO A 196 4.76 21.67 -8.04
CA PRO A 196 3.51 20.98 -7.70
C PRO A 196 3.27 20.90 -6.20
N PHE A 197 2.01 21.05 -5.78
CA PHE A 197 1.63 21.03 -4.37
C PHE A 197 1.31 19.60 -3.94
N ARG A 198 1.98 19.11 -2.88
CA ARG A 198 1.77 17.77 -2.28
C ARG A 198 1.72 16.61 -3.30
N PRO A 199 2.72 16.47 -4.19
CA PRO A 199 2.75 15.36 -5.14
C PRO A 199 2.84 14.03 -4.37
N ASN A 200 2.03 13.05 -4.76
CA ASN A 200 1.90 11.76 -4.10
C ASN A 200 1.41 10.68 -5.10
N HIS A 201 1.27 9.43 -4.65
CA HIS A 201 0.87 8.29 -5.50
C HIS A 201 1.84 8.12 -6.68
N PHE A 202 3.14 8.16 -6.37
CA PHE A 202 4.23 8.26 -7.35
C PHE A 202 4.43 6.99 -8.18
N TYR A 203 3.96 5.85 -7.69
CA TYR A 203 4.22 4.53 -8.24
C TYR A 203 3.00 3.97 -8.96
N ASP A 204 3.27 3.09 -9.92
CA ASP A 204 2.29 2.29 -10.67
C ASP A 204 2.85 0.87 -10.87
N GLU A 205 2.00 -0.08 -11.24
CA GLU A 205 2.36 -1.48 -11.48
C GLU A 205 2.11 -1.94 -12.92
N GLN A 206 3.14 -2.56 -13.53
CA GLN A 206 3.02 -3.11 -14.88
C GLN A 206 3.31 -4.62 -14.90
N ARG A 207 2.30 -5.37 -15.35
CA ARG A 207 2.34 -6.83 -15.53
C ARG A 207 2.97 -7.23 -16.88
N LEU A 208 3.70 -8.35 -16.93
CA LEU A 208 4.31 -8.90 -18.15
C LEU A 208 4.38 -10.43 -18.14
N LEU A 209 3.87 -11.08 -19.20
CA LEU A 209 4.09 -12.50 -19.48
C LEU A 209 5.42 -12.72 -20.21
N LEU A 210 6.29 -13.58 -19.67
CA LEU A 210 7.64 -13.88 -20.20
C LEU A 210 7.64 -14.90 -21.35
N GLY A 211 6.46 -15.35 -21.80
CA GLY A 211 6.25 -16.26 -22.92
C GLY A 211 6.64 -17.74 -22.69
N ARG A 212 7.35 -18.06 -21.59
CA ARG A 212 7.65 -19.42 -21.12
C ARG A 212 8.00 -19.41 -19.63
N THR A 213 8.01 -20.59 -19.01
CA THR A 213 8.50 -20.78 -17.65
C THR A 213 10.04 -20.84 -17.61
N TYR A 214 10.61 -19.91 -16.86
CA TYR A 214 12.01 -19.85 -16.45
C TYR A 214 12.19 -20.55 -15.09
N ARG A 215 13.43 -20.77 -14.67
CA ARG A 215 13.80 -21.57 -13.49
C ARG A 215 14.45 -20.71 -12.40
N ALA A 216 14.46 -21.23 -11.18
CA ALA A 216 15.31 -20.67 -10.13
C ALA A 216 16.77 -20.54 -10.60
N GLY A 217 17.40 -19.41 -10.30
CA GLY A 217 18.73 -19.03 -10.77
C GLY A 217 18.78 -18.23 -12.08
N ASP A 218 17.71 -18.25 -12.90
CA ASP A 218 17.64 -17.40 -14.09
C ASP A 218 17.61 -15.91 -13.70
N LYS A 219 18.27 -15.07 -14.51
CA LYS A 219 18.44 -13.63 -14.27
C LYS A 219 17.42 -12.83 -15.06
N VAL A 220 16.55 -12.06 -14.39
CA VAL A 220 15.61 -11.15 -15.04
C VAL A 220 16.13 -9.72 -14.87
N ARG A 221 16.43 -9.08 -16.01
CA ARG A 221 17.01 -7.73 -16.05
C ARG A 221 16.02 -6.73 -16.62
N PHE A 222 15.84 -5.64 -15.89
CA PHE A 222 15.13 -4.43 -16.29
C PHE A 222 16.15 -3.34 -16.60
N GLN A 223 16.22 -2.87 -17.85
CA GLN A 223 17.26 -1.97 -18.33
C GLN A 223 16.66 -0.74 -19.03
N LEU A 224 17.17 0.44 -18.72
CA LEU A 224 16.77 1.71 -19.34
C LEU A 224 17.27 1.77 -20.80
N PRO A 225 16.40 1.82 -21.83
CA PRO A 225 16.82 1.90 -23.22
C PRO A 225 17.34 3.29 -23.61
N ALA A 226 18.10 3.37 -24.71
CA ALA A 226 18.73 4.59 -25.22
C ALA A 226 17.76 5.73 -25.60
N ASN A 227 16.53 5.40 -25.96
CA ASN A 227 15.53 6.35 -26.46
C ASN A 227 14.33 6.47 -25.50
N SER A 228 14.55 6.33 -24.18
CA SER A 228 13.48 6.57 -23.20
C SER A 228 13.12 8.07 -23.17
N PRO A 229 11.83 8.46 -23.24
CA PRO A 229 11.40 9.84 -23.08
C PRO A 229 11.32 10.26 -21.60
N ALA A 230 11.33 9.31 -20.66
CA ALA A 230 11.35 9.58 -19.23
C ALA A 230 12.75 10.01 -18.79
N ALA A 231 12.84 11.14 -18.07
CA ALA A 231 14.09 11.69 -17.56
C ALA A 231 14.77 10.79 -16.51
N TRP A 232 14.02 9.87 -15.91
CA TRP A 232 14.49 8.83 -15.00
C TRP A 232 13.44 7.71 -14.92
N THR A 233 13.83 6.56 -14.38
CA THR A 233 12.92 5.45 -14.06
C THR A 233 13.32 4.86 -12.72
N VAL A 234 12.40 4.80 -11.77
CA VAL A 234 12.59 4.14 -10.47
C VAL A 234 11.96 2.76 -10.52
N LEU A 235 12.68 1.76 -10.02
CA LEU A 235 12.22 0.39 -9.82
C LEU A 235 12.14 0.15 -8.31
N ASP A 236 11.01 -0.36 -7.85
CA ASP A 236 10.68 -0.54 -6.43
C ASP A 236 10.75 -2.03 -6.06
N VAL A 237 9.68 -2.78 -6.32
CA VAL A 237 9.58 -4.22 -6.08
C VAL A 237 9.20 -4.96 -7.36
N ALA A 238 9.69 -6.19 -7.51
CA ALA A 238 9.31 -7.09 -8.60
C ALA A 238 8.73 -8.39 -8.06
N ASP A 239 7.52 -8.71 -8.50
CA ASP A 239 6.76 -9.89 -8.10
C ASP A 239 6.86 -10.96 -9.18
N PHE A 240 7.39 -12.12 -8.86
CA PHE A 240 7.58 -13.22 -9.82
C PHE A 240 6.56 -14.35 -9.61
N GLU A 241 5.72 -14.62 -10.62
CA GLU A 241 4.64 -15.62 -10.55
C GLU A 241 4.84 -16.77 -11.56
N GLN A 242 4.43 -17.98 -11.17
CA GLN A 242 4.15 -19.10 -12.09
C GLN A 242 2.65 -19.16 -12.41
N VAL A 243 2.21 -18.32 -13.33
CA VAL A 243 0.83 -18.22 -13.80
C VAL A 243 0.40 -19.52 -14.50
N ALA A 244 -0.75 -20.05 -14.08
CA ALA A 244 -1.35 -21.24 -14.69
C ALA A 244 -1.86 -20.95 -16.12
N ALA A 245 -1.98 -22.00 -16.95
CA ALA A 245 -2.65 -21.89 -18.24
C ALA A 245 -4.12 -21.42 -18.07
N PRO A 246 -4.72 -20.75 -19.07
CA PRO A 246 -6.08 -20.24 -18.93
C PRO A 246 -7.08 -21.35 -18.61
N ILE A 247 -7.98 -21.06 -17.68
CA ILE A 247 -9.09 -21.94 -17.32
C ILE A 247 -9.93 -22.20 -18.58
N LYS A 248 -10.43 -23.44 -18.74
CA LYS A 248 -11.31 -23.80 -19.85
C LYS A 248 -12.75 -23.50 -19.48
N GLN A 249 -13.59 -23.22 -20.49
CA GLN A 249 -15.02 -22.99 -20.29
C GLN A 249 -15.64 -24.12 -19.43
N PRO A 250 -16.22 -23.80 -18.25
CA PRO A 250 -16.81 -24.82 -17.37
C PRO A 250 -17.99 -25.53 -18.03
N PRO A 251 -18.25 -26.81 -17.70
CA PRO A 251 -19.54 -27.45 -18.00
C PRO A 251 -20.71 -26.61 -17.47
N LYS A 252 -21.87 -26.68 -18.15
CA LYS A 252 -23.08 -25.89 -17.82
C LYS A 252 -22.88 -24.36 -17.79
N SER A 253 -21.91 -23.81 -18.52
CA SER A 253 -21.75 -22.36 -18.70
C SER A 253 -22.21 -21.84 -20.07
N LEU A 254 -22.34 -20.52 -20.20
CA LEU A 254 -22.56 -19.78 -21.45
C LEU A 254 -21.40 -18.81 -21.70
N SER A 255 -20.74 -18.94 -22.85
CA SER A 255 -19.65 -18.02 -23.23
C SER A 255 -20.20 -16.70 -23.77
N VAL A 256 -19.73 -15.57 -23.25
CA VAL A 256 -20.14 -14.22 -23.71
C VAL A 256 -19.86 -13.98 -25.20
N ARG A 257 -18.90 -14.71 -25.79
CA ARG A 257 -18.61 -14.65 -27.23
C ARG A 257 -19.77 -15.15 -28.09
N LEU A 258 -20.60 -16.06 -27.58
CA LEU A 258 -21.83 -16.51 -28.27
C LEU A 258 -22.89 -15.40 -28.38
N PHE A 259 -22.78 -14.37 -27.54
CA PHE A 259 -23.68 -13.20 -27.51
C PHE A 259 -23.05 -11.95 -28.16
N GLY A 260 -21.89 -12.10 -28.80
CA GLY A 260 -21.20 -11.06 -29.57
C GLY A 260 -20.16 -10.24 -28.81
N ALA A 261 -19.71 -10.68 -27.62
CA ALA A 261 -18.67 -9.97 -26.88
C ALA A 261 -17.31 -10.03 -27.60
N ASP A 262 -16.71 -8.86 -27.87
CA ASP A 262 -15.41 -8.72 -28.52
C ASP A 262 -14.24 -8.97 -27.53
N PRO A 263 -13.39 -10.00 -27.75
CA PRO A 263 -12.23 -10.30 -26.91
C PRO A 263 -10.98 -9.47 -27.24
N THR A 264 -11.07 -8.50 -28.17
CA THR A 264 -9.96 -7.62 -28.57
C THR A 264 -10.00 -6.25 -27.89
N GLY A 265 -11.09 -5.92 -27.19
CA GLY A 265 -11.26 -4.65 -26.49
C GLY A 265 -11.48 -3.46 -27.43
N ARG A 266 -11.89 -3.70 -28.68
CA ARG A 266 -12.13 -2.66 -29.69
C ARG A 266 -13.59 -2.19 -29.71
N TYR A 267 -14.51 -3.05 -29.30
CA TYR A 267 -15.94 -2.77 -29.24
C TYR A 267 -16.50 -3.09 -27.85
N ASP A 268 -17.51 -2.32 -27.43
CA ASP A 268 -18.17 -2.49 -26.14
C ASP A 268 -18.81 -3.89 -26.01
N ALA A 269 -18.33 -4.65 -25.05
CA ALA A 269 -18.79 -6.00 -24.72
C ALA A 269 -19.94 -5.98 -23.70
N ALA A 270 -20.20 -4.85 -23.02
CA ALA A 270 -21.19 -4.77 -21.94
C ALA A 270 -22.60 -5.26 -22.35
N PRO A 271 -23.15 -4.90 -23.54
CA PRO A 271 -24.46 -5.40 -23.97
C PRO A 271 -24.47 -6.91 -24.25
N ALA A 272 -23.33 -7.51 -24.61
CA ALA A 272 -23.22 -8.95 -24.81
C ALA A 272 -23.10 -9.70 -23.47
N ILE A 273 -22.40 -9.10 -22.49
CA ILE A 273 -22.31 -9.61 -21.12
C ILE A 273 -23.71 -9.61 -20.48
N ASP A 274 -24.46 -8.50 -20.54
CA ASP A 274 -25.85 -8.41 -20.04
C ASP A 274 -26.75 -9.52 -20.62
N ARG A 275 -26.74 -9.70 -21.95
CA ARG A 275 -27.54 -10.74 -22.62
C ARG A 275 -27.13 -12.14 -22.16
N THR A 276 -25.84 -12.36 -21.91
CA THR A 276 -25.34 -13.65 -21.40
C THR A 276 -25.83 -13.88 -19.97
N ILE A 277 -25.73 -12.89 -19.08
CA ILE A 277 -26.25 -12.92 -17.70
C ILE A 277 -27.75 -13.24 -17.71
N ALA A 278 -28.54 -12.51 -18.50
CA ALA A 278 -30.00 -12.66 -18.56
C ALA A 278 -30.45 -14.05 -19.03
N VAL A 279 -29.68 -14.73 -19.89
CA VAL A 279 -29.96 -16.12 -20.31
C VAL A 279 -29.36 -17.13 -19.33
N ALA A 280 -28.20 -16.84 -18.75
CA ALA A 280 -27.52 -17.70 -17.78
C ALA A 280 -28.35 -17.88 -16.51
N LYS A 281 -28.87 -16.78 -15.94
CA LYS A 281 -29.80 -16.77 -14.79
C LYS A 281 -31.03 -17.63 -15.04
N LYS A 282 -31.73 -17.42 -16.17
CA LYS A 282 -32.92 -18.20 -16.57
C LYS A 282 -32.67 -19.70 -16.73
N LEU A 283 -31.42 -20.12 -16.94
CA LEU A 283 -31.03 -21.52 -17.14
C LEU A 283 -30.26 -22.13 -15.96
N GLY A 284 -30.03 -21.39 -14.87
CA GLY A 284 -29.18 -21.82 -13.77
C GLY A 284 -27.75 -22.15 -14.21
N ARG A 285 -27.12 -21.25 -14.98
CA ARG A 285 -25.81 -21.46 -15.61
C ARG A 285 -24.81 -20.37 -15.24
N THR A 286 -23.52 -20.72 -15.29
CA THR A 286 -22.41 -19.77 -15.19
C THR A 286 -22.26 -18.95 -16.47
N VAL A 287 -22.06 -17.64 -16.34
CA VAL A 287 -21.52 -16.79 -17.42
C VAL A 287 -20.01 -17.01 -17.47
N TYR A 288 -19.50 -17.39 -18.63
CA TYR A 288 -18.06 -17.57 -18.85
C TYR A 288 -17.51 -16.50 -19.78
N ILE A 289 -16.42 -15.85 -19.35
CA ILE A 289 -15.69 -14.84 -20.11
C ILE A 289 -14.33 -15.44 -20.51
N PRO A 290 -14.17 -15.96 -21.75
CA PRO A 290 -12.93 -16.56 -22.22
C PRO A 290 -11.73 -15.59 -22.17
N PRO A 291 -10.50 -16.07 -22.42
CA PRO A 291 -9.33 -15.19 -22.49
C PRO A 291 -9.50 -14.05 -23.49
N GLY A 292 -9.02 -12.85 -23.17
CA GLY A 292 -9.13 -11.65 -23.99
C GLY A 292 -9.28 -10.39 -23.15
N THR A 293 -9.20 -9.24 -23.83
CA THR A 293 -9.55 -7.94 -23.26
C THR A 293 -10.93 -7.57 -23.75
N TYR A 294 -11.83 -7.19 -22.85
CA TYR A 294 -13.22 -6.88 -23.15
C TYR A 294 -13.50 -5.44 -22.75
N GLN A 295 -13.93 -4.62 -23.71
CA GLN A 295 -14.25 -3.22 -23.43
C GLN A 295 -15.57 -3.14 -22.67
N VAL A 296 -15.61 -2.44 -21.54
CA VAL A 296 -16.82 -2.16 -20.75
C VAL A 296 -16.68 -0.76 -20.15
N ASN A 297 -17.56 0.18 -20.48
CA ASN A 297 -17.48 1.58 -20.00
C ASN A 297 -18.61 1.95 -19.01
N ARG A 298 -19.20 0.95 -18.35
CA ARG A 298 -20.29 1.12 -17.37
C ARG A 298 -20.34 -0.05 -16.39
N HIS A 299 -21.14 0.10 -15.35
CA HIS A 299 -21.40 -0.98 -14.39
C HIS A 299 -22.24 -2.09 -15.03
N ILE A 300 -21.81 -3.35 -14.85
CA ILE A 300 -22.57 -4.57 -15.15
C ILE A 300 -23.32 -4.97 -13.89
N VAL A 301 -24.65 -4.89 -13.90
CA VAL A 301 -25.47 -5.29 -12.74
C VAL A 301 -25.58 -6.81 -12.67
N VAL A 302 -25.25 -7.40 -11.52
CA VAL A 302 -25.25 -8.83 -11.24
C VAL A 302 -26.15 -9.17 -10.05
N ASP A 303 -26.92 -10.24 -10.17
CA ASP A 303 -27.87 -10.75 -9.17
C ASP A 303 -28.22 -12.20 -9.53
N ASP A 304 -28.07 -13.16 -8.63
CA ASP A 304 -28.31 -14.60 -8.84
C ASP A 304 -27.61 -15.13 -10.12
N VAL A 305 -26.28 -15.03 -10.14
CA VAL A 305 -25.44 -15.41 -11.28
C VAL A 305 -23.97 -15.63 -10.88
N THR A 306 -23.34 -16.68 -11.42
CA THR A 306 -21.87 -16.80 -11.45
C THR A 306 -21.31 -16.16 -12.72
N VAL A 307 -20.33 -15.27 -12.59
CA VAL A 307 -19.51 -14.74 -13.69
C VAL A 307 -18.07 -15.19 -13.48
N ARG A 308 -17.57 -16.05 -14.39
CA ARG A 308 -16.23 -16.63 -14.33
C ARG A 308 -15.37 -16.23 -15.52
N GLY A 309 -14.16 -15.73 -15.27
CA GLY A 309 -13.13 -15.52 -16.28
C GLY A 309 -12.23 -16.74 -16.51
N ALA A 310 -11.16 -16.58 -17.28
CA ALA A 310 -10.18 -17.62 -17.56
C ALA A 310 -8.94 -17.58 -16.64
N GLY A 311 -8.98 -16.73 -15.60
CA GLY A 311 -7.86 -16.28 -14.77
C GLY A 311 -7.61 -14.78 -14.97
N ASN A 312 -7.24 -14.06 -13.92
CA ASN A 312 -7.02 -12.60 -13.94
C ASN A 312 -5.81 -12.14 -14.81
N TRP A 313 -4.93 -13.07 -15.21
CA TRP A 313 -3.90 -12.86 -16.24
C TRP A 313 -4.40 -13.06 -17.68
N TRP A 314 -5.60 -13.61 -17.86
CA TRP A 314 -6.10 -14.09 -19.15
C TRP A 314 -7.40 -13.40 -19.60
N THR A 315 -8.29 -13.08 -18.66
CA THR A 315 -9.53 -12.35 -18.91
C THR A 315 -9.45 -10.98 -18.25
N ILE A 316 -9.47 -9.92 -19.06
CA ILE A 316 -9.33 -8.54 -18.62
C ILE A 316 -10.58 -7.76 -19.05
N ILE A 317 -11.28 -7.18 -18.09
CA ILE A 317 -12.33 -6.20 -18.31
C ILE A 317 -11.68 -4.82 -18.24
N LYS A 318 -11.78 -4.03 -19.30
CA LYS A 318 -11.10 -2.73 -19.41
C LYS A 318 -12.01 -1.70 -20.04
N GLY A 319 -11.81 -0.43 -19.77
CA GLY A 319 -12.60 0.62 -20.40
C GLY A 319 -12.25 2.00 -19.86
N LYS A 320 -13.04 2.98 -20.25
CA LYS A 320 -12.80 4.39 -19.92
C LYS A 320 -13.74 4.87 -18.83
N VAL A 321 -13.26 5.85 -18.06
CA VAL A 321 -14.14 6.77 -17.33
C VAL A 321 -14.81 7.67 -18.36
N LEU A 322 -16.15 7.67 -18.41
CA LEU A 322 -16.95 8.47 -19.35
C LEU A 322 -18.01 9.28 -18.62
N PRO A 323 -18.32 10.52 -19.04
CA PRO A 323 -19.41 11.28 -18.46
C PRO A 323 -20.75 10.62 -18.79
N LEU A 324 -21.64 10.60 -17.79
CA LEU A 324 -23.04 10.23 -17.94
C LEU A 324 -23.82 11.40 -18.55
N ALA A 325 -24.90 11.09 -19.27
CA ALA A 325 -25.78 12.10 -19.84
C ALA A 325 -26.62 12.84 -18.79
N GLU A 326 -26.93 12.15 -17.69
CA GLU A 326 -27.62 12.64 -16.50
C GLU A 326 -27.00 11.94 -15.28
N PRO A 327 -26.99 12.55 -14.07
CA PRO A 327 -26.47 11.90 -12.88
C PRO A 327 -27.19 10.58 -12.54
N ALA A 328 -26.45 9.59 -12.08
CA ALA A 328 -26.98 8.33 -11.58
C ALA A 328 -27.71 8.50 -10.22
N PRO A 329 -28.52 7.53 -9.76
CA PRO A 329 -29.20 7.60 -8.46
C PRO A 329 -28.26 7.77 -7.25
N ASP A 330 -27.04 7.23 -7.35
CA ASP A 330 -25.94 7.40 -6.38
C ASP A 330 -25.21 8.75 -6.49
N LYS A 331 -25.67 9.64 -7.39
CA LYS A 331 -25.11 10.96 -7.75
C LYS A 331 -23.83 10.93 -8.59
N SER A 332 -23.39 9.76 -9.07
CA SER A 332 -22.28 9.70 -10.03
C SER A 332 -22.62 10.50 -11.29
N VAL A 333 -21.65 11.26 -11.79
CA VAL A 333 -21.68 11.96 -13.08
C VAL A 333 -20.77 11.28 -14.11
N HIS A 334 -19.95 10.30 -13.70
CA HIS A 334 -19.18 9.43 -14.58
C HIS A 334 -19.53 7.95 -14.42
N SER A 335 -19.16 7.16 -15.42
CA SER A 335 -19.25 5.69 -15.44
C SER A 335 -17.91 5.06 -15.81
N ALA A 336 -17.63 3.88 -15.27
CA ALA A 336 -16.38 3.15 -15.48
C ALA A 336 -16.64 1.63 -15.62
N PRO A 337 -15.62 0.79 -15.96
CA PRO A 337 -15.76 -0.65 -15.94
C PRO A 337 -15.95 -1.15 -14.50
N GLY A 338 -17.00 -1.95 -14.26
CA GLY A 338 -17.18 -2.59 -12.95
C GLY A 338 -18.34 -3.58 -12.90
N PHE A 339 -18.41 -4.39 -11.85
CA PHE A 339 -19.51 -5.33 -11.59
C PHE A 339 -20.22 -4.96 -10.28
N TYR A 340 -21.52 -4.71 -10.36
CA TYR A 340 -22.28 -4.10 -9.27
C TYR A 340 -23.47 -4.96 -8.86
N GLY A 341 -23.72 -5.04 -7.55
CA GLY A 341 -25.02 -5.44 -7.04
C GLY A 341 -26.09 -4.40 -7.41
N LYS A 342 -27.36 -4.76 -7.21
CA LYS A 342 -28.45 -3.77 -7.17
C LYS A 342 -28.23 -2.83 -5.98
N TYR A 343 -28.85 -1.66 -5.98
CA TYR A 343 -28.91 -0.81 -4.79
C TYR A 343 -29.59 -1.56 -3.63
N ALA A 344 -29.18 -1.30 -2.39
CA ALA A 344 -29.78 -1.93 -1.22
C ALA A 344 -31.29 -1.59 -1.09
N THR A 345 -31.68 -0.38 -1.50
CA THR A 345 -33.08 0.07 -1.58
C THR A 345 -33.93 -0.74 -2.58
N ASP A 346 -33.29 -1.37 -3.58
CA ASP A 346 -33.94 -2.26 -4.55
C ASP A 346 -33.89 -3.75 -4.08
N GLY A 347 -33.58 -3.97 -2.81
CA GLY A 347 -33.49 -5.27 -2.15
C GLY A 347 -32.11 -5.94 -2.21
N GLY A 348 -31.11 -5.29 -2.83
CA GLY A 348 -29.74 -5.82 -2.95
C GLY A 348 -29.61 -7.12 -3.75
N SER A 349 -28.39 -7.47 -4.13
CA SER A 349 -28.09 -8.69 -4.88
C SER A 349 -27.71 -9.87 -4.00
N THR A 350 -28.16 -11.07 -4.38
CA THR A 350 -27.85 -12.33 -3.68
C THR A 350 -27.36 -13.40 -4.64
N ASN A 351 -26.70 -14.46 -4.15
CA ASN A 351 -26.20 -15.58 -4.96
C ASN A 351 -25.34 -15.14 -6.17
N VAL A 352 -24.51 -14.11 -5.98
CA VAL A 352 -23.56 -13.59 -6.96
C VAL A 352 -22.20 -14.21 -6.73
N HIS A 353 -21.56 -14.73 -7.78
CA HIS A 353 -20.22 -15.32 -7.68
C HIS A 353 -19.33 -14.75 -8.78
N LEU A 354 -18.38 -13.89 -8.42
CA LEU A 354 -17.43 -13.28 -9.34
C LEU A 354 -16.06 -13.93 -9.17
N GLU A 355 -15.56 -14.63 -10.19
CA GLU A 355 -14.29 -15.37 -10.09
C GLU A 355 -13.38 -15.27 -11.33
N ASP A 356 -12.07 -15.23 -11.10
CA ASP A 356 -11.01 -15.45 -12.10
C ASP A 356 -10.92 -14.43 -13.27
N PHE A 357 -11.09 -13.13 -13.04
CA PHE A 357 -10.83 -12.09 -14.05
C PHE A 357 -10.18 -10.82 -13.47
N ALA A 358 -9.64 -9.96 -14.33
CA ALA A 358 -9.16 -8.64 -13.96
C ALA A 358 -10.17 -7.54 -14.34
N ILE A 359 -10.19 -6.45 -13.58
CA ILE A 359 -10.78 -5.16 -13.95
C ILE A 359 -9.65 -4.14 -13.95
N GLU A 360 -9.37 -3.57 -15.11
CA GLU A 360 -8.41 -2.46 -15.28
C GLU A 360 -9.19 -1.23 -15.73
N SER A 361 -9.37 -0.25 -14.85
CA SER A 361 -10.13 0.97 -15.15
C SER A 361 -9.21 2.07 -15.71
N ASP A 362 -9.73 3.29 -15.82
CA ASP A 362 -9.06 4.49 -16.38
C ASP A 362 -9.26 5.69 -15.42
N VAL A 363 -9.29 5.43 -14.11
CA VAL A 363 -9.43 6.47 -13.07
C VAL A 363 -8.05 7.07 -12.80
N ARG A 364 -7.96 8.40 -12.87
CA ARG A 364 -6.69 9.16 -12.83
C ARG A 364 -6.65 10.24 -11.74
N GLU A 365 -7.79 10.49 -11.11
CA GLU A 365 -8.00 11.46 -10.04
C GLU A 365 -9.16 10.98 -9.16
N ARG A 366 -9.29 11.55 -7.95
CA ARG A 366 -10.33 11.15 -7.01
C ARG A 366 -11.51 12.09 -7.08
N ILE A 367 -12.67 11.56 -7.51
CA ILE A 367 -13.96 12.25 -7.44
C ILE A 367 -14.86 11.42 -6.52
N ASP A 368 -15.05 11.86 -5.28
CA ASP A 368 -15.71 11.03 -4.26
C ASP A 368 -17.17 10.70 -4.61
N THR A 369 -17.87 11.63 -5.27
CA THR A 369 -19.27 11.46 -5.70
C THR A 369 -19.48 10.42 -6.80
N ASP A 370 -18.41 10.02 -7.51
CA ASP A 370 -18.51 9.02 -8.58
C ASP A 370 -18.27 7.61 -8.05
N GLN A 371 -19.24 6.71 -8.21
CA GLN A 371 -19.10 5.29 -7.91
C GLN A 371 -18.35 4.55 -9.01
N VAL A 372 -17.15 5.01 -9.37
CA VAL A 372 -16.29 4.40 -10.41
C VAL A 372 -15.30 3.37 -9.82
N ASN A 373 -15.86 2.48 -9.01
CA ASN A 373 -15.15 1.38 -8.33
C ASN A 373 -15.15 0.11 -9.18
N GLY A 374 -14.21 -0.82 -8.93
CA GLY A 374 -14.16 -2.09 -9.63
C GLY A 374 -15.36 -2.99 -9.34
N ILE A 375 -15.71 -3.13 -8.06
CA ILE A 375 -16.91 -3.81 -7.58
C ILE A 375 -17.70 -2.86 -6.67
N GLY A 376 -19.04 -2.89 -6.73
CA GLY A 376 -19.83 -2.20 -5.73
C GLY A 376 -21.33 -2.48 -5.67
N GLY A 377 -22.09 -1.59 -5.05
CA GLY A 377 -23.50 -1.79 -4.70
C GLY A 377 -23.68 -2.84 -3.59
N ALA A 378 -24.91 -3.32 -3.39
CA ALA A 378 -25.22 -4.29 -2.34
C ALA A 378 -25.08 -5.73 -2.86
N ILE A 379 -24.07 -6.47 -2.40
CA ILE A 379 -23.82 -7.88 -2.77
C ILE A 379 -23.71 -8.73 -1.49
N GLY A 380 -24.73 -9.54 -1.19
CA GLY A 380 -24.79 -10.41 -0.01
C GLY A 380 -25.43 -11.76 -0.31
N GLY A 381 -26.14 -12.35 0.65
CA GLY A 381 -26.93 -13.58 0.50
C GLY A 381 -26.12 -14.78 0.02
N GLY A 382 -24.95 -15.03 0.62
CA GLY A 382 -24.07 -16.16 0.31
C GLY A 382 -23.19 -15.96 -0.93
N SER A 383 -23.03 -14.72 -1.38
CA SER A 383 -22.21 -14.37 -2.56
C SER A 383 -20.71 -14.60 -2.33
N THR A 384 -19.94 -14.66 -3.43
CA THR A 384 -18.46 -14.69 -3.41
C THR A 384 -17.83 -13.72 -4.41
N ILE A 385 -16.70 -13.11 -4.03
CA ILE A 385 -15.84 -12.30 -4.89
C ILE A 385 -14.41 -12.85 -4.74
N GLU A 386 -13.87 -13.52 -5.76
CA GLU A 386 -12.61 -14.23 -5.61
C GLU A 386 -11.64 -14.26 -6.80
N ASN A 387 -10.34 -14.33 -6.49
CA ASN A 387 -9.25 -14.41 -7.45
C ASN A 387 -9.22 -13.24 -8.48
N LEU A 388 -9.80 -12.09 -8.15
CA LEU A 388 -9.80 -10.92 -9.03
C LEU A 388 -8.47 -10.16 -8.98
N TYR A 389 -8.20 -9.36 -10.01
CA TYR A 389 -7.16 -8.32 -10.02
C TYR A 389 -7.83 -7.00 -10.36
N LEU A 390 -7.81 -6.03 -9.45
CA LEU A 390 -8.53 -4.76 -9.55
C LEU A 390 -7.50 -3.62 -9.58
N HIS A 391 -7.53 -2.80 -10.63
CA HIS A 391 -6.43 -1.90 -10.98
C HIS A 391 -6.94 -0.59 -11.58
N HIS A 392 -6.34 0.54 -11.22
CA HIS A 392 -6.68 1.90 -11.71
C HIS A 392 -8.15 2.31 -11.49
N THR A 393 -8.73 1.86 -10.39
CA THR A 393 -10.10 2.16 -9.93
C THR A 393 -10.15 3.33 -8.94
N LYS A 394 -11.32 3.92 -8.66
CA LYS A 394 -11.46 4.81 -7.48
C LYS A 394 -11.24 3.98 -6.21
N VAL A 395 -12.14 3.03 -5.98
CA VAL A 395 -12.03 2.01 -4.95
C VAL A 395 -12.00 0.64 -5.60
N GLY A 396 -11.25 -0.31 -5.06
CA GLY A 396 -11.27 -1.70 -5.56
C GLY A 396 -12.67 -2.31 -5.39
N ILE A 397 -13.14 -2.38 -4.14
CA ILE A 397 -14.43 -2.94 -3.76
C ILE A 397 -15.14 -2.00 -2.77
N TRP A 398 -16.20 -1.29 -3.19
CA TRP A 398 -17.01 -0.42 -2.32
C TRP A 398 -18.43 -0.96 -2.19
N LEU A 399 -18.80 -1.49 -1.02
CA LEU A 399 -20.09 -2.14 -0.83
C LEU A 399 -20.98 -1.33 0.10
N ASP A 400 -22.09 -0.82 -0.42
CA ASP A 400 -23.13 -0.14 0.35
C ASP A 400 -24.19 -1.15 0.81
N GLY A 401 -24.48 -1.19 2.11
CA GLY A 401 -25.55 -2.01 2.68
C GLY A 401 -26.91 -1.29 2.78
N PRO A 402 -27.89 -1.89 3.48
CA PRO A 402 -27.78 -3.16 4.20
C PRO A 402 -27.47 -4.35 3.29
N LEU A 403 -26.49 -5.16 3.68
CA LEU A 403 -26.18 -6.45 3.08
C LEU A 403 -25.68 -7.42 4.16
N ASP A 404 -25.89 -8.71 3.93
CA ASP A 404 -25.58 -9.79 4.85
C ASP A 404 -24.86 -10.94 4.12
N GLY A 405 -23.82 -11.52 4.70
CA GLY A 405 -23.23 -12.79 4.27
C GLY A 405 -22.55 -12.76 2.91
N LEU A 406 -21.28 -12.33 2.89
CA LEU A 406 -20.41 -12.29 1.70
C LEU A 406 -19.00 -12.82 2.03
N LEU A 407 -18.40 -13.57 1.10
CA LEU A 407 -16.99 -13.98 1.17
C LEU A 407 -16.16 -13.30 0.06
N ILE A 408 -15.21 -12.47 0.46
CA ILE A 408 -14.27 -11.77 -0.44
C ILE A 408 -12.88 -12.39 -0.24
N ARG A 409 -12.30 -13.08 -1.23
CA ARG A 409 -11.01 -13.76 -1.03
C ARG A 409 -10.05 -13.83 -2.20
N ASN A 410 -8.75 -13.89 -1.90
CA ASN A 410 -7.67 -14.07 -2.88
C ASN A 410 -7.62 -12.97 -3.96
N ASN A 411 -8.21 -11.80 -3.71
CA ASN A 411 -8.21 -10.69 -4.65
C ASN A 411 -6.91 -9.88 -4.49
N ILE A 412 -6.45 -9.31 -5.59
CA ILE A 412 -5.36 -8.34 -5.64
C ILE A 412 -5.97 -6.99 -6.02
N VAL A 413 -5.71 -5.96 -5.23
CA VAL A 413 -6.09 -4.57 -5.51
C VAL A 413 -4.81 -3.74 -5.55
N THR A 414 -4.53 -3.07 -6.66
CA THR A 414 -3.37 -2.19 -6.79
C THR A 414 -3.76 -0.85 -7.40
N ASP A 415 -3.02 0.21 -7.06
CA ASP A 415 -3.10 1.52 -7.70
C ASP A 415 -4.56 2.05 -7.78
N ALA A 416 -5.27 1.97 -6.64
CA ALA A 416 -6.59 2.56 -6.46
C ALA A 416 -6.41 3.98 -5.90
N VAL A 417 -7.13 4.98 -6.43
CA VAL A 417 -6.92 6.39 -6.03
C VAL A 417 -7.64 6.80 -4.72
N ALA A 418 -8.41 5.89 -4.15
CA ALA A 418 -9.00 5.94 -2.82
C ALA A 418 -8.80 4.57 -2.13
N ASP A 419 -9.79 4.10 -1.36
CA ASP A 419 -9.74 2.85 -0.59
C ASP A 419 -9.40 1.61 -1.45
N GLY A 420 -8.76 0.61 -0.86
CA GLY A 420 -8.65 -0.72 -1.49
C GLY A 420 -9.99 -1.48 -1.43
N MET A 421 -10.62 -1.47 -0.26
CA MET A 421 -11.94 -2.05 0.01
C MET A 421 -12.66 -1.26 1.11
N ASN A 422 -13.95 -0.99 0.95
CA ASN A 422 -14.77 -0.42 2.02
C ASN A 422 -16.09 -1.20 2.17
N LEU A 423 -16.40 -1.58 3.41
CA LEU A 423 -17.72 -2.08 3.82
C LEU A 423 -18.49 -0.92 4.45
N HIS A 424 -19.46 -0.36 3.73
CA HIS A 424 -20.14 0.87 4.07
C HIS A 424 -21.62 0.66 4.42
N LEU A 425 -22.06 1.21 5.56
CA LEU A 425 -23.46 1.34 5.99
C LEU A 425 -24.22 0.00 6.12
N GLY A 426 -24.30 -0.55 7.33
CA GLY A 426 -25.18 -1.70 7.63
C GLY A 426 -24.73 -3.03 7.01
N VAL A 427 -23.43 -3.20 6.79
CA VAL A 427 -22.84 -4.42 6.23
C VAL A 427 -22.61 -5.45 7.33
N SER A 428 -23.03 -6.70 7.12
CA SER A 428 -22.95 -7.74 8.15
C SER A 428 -22.48 -9.12 7.67
N HIS A 429 -21.86 -9.87 8.58
CA HIS A 429 -21.34 -11.23 8.37
C HIS A 429 -20.44 -11.37 7.11
N VAL A 430 -19.71 -10.31 6.74
CA VAL A 430 -18.75 -10.35 5.63
C VAL A 430 -17.40 -10.85 6.12
N ARG A 431 -16.81 -11.81 5.41
CA ARG A 431 -15.40 -12.19 5.60
C ARG A 431 -14.59 -11.76 4.38
N ALA A 432 -13.70 -10.78 4.55
CA ALA A 432 -12.66 -10.50 3.56
C ALA A 432 -11.35 -11.15 4.01
N THR A 433 -10.90 -12.18 3.29
CA THR A 433 -9.75 -13.00 3.70
C THR A 433 -8.75 -13.30 2.59
N ASN A 434 -7.46 -13.30 2.92
CA ASN A 434 -6.38 -13.62 1.97
C ASN A 434 -6.32 -12.68 0.75
N ASN A 435 -6.73 -11.40 0.91
CA ASN A 435 -6.61 -10.38 -0.13
C ASN A 435 -5.29 -9.61 -0.01
N PHE A 436 -4.77 -9.12 -1.12
CA PHE A 436 -3.58 -8.27 -1.20
C PHE A 436 -3.97 -6.89 -1.71
N VAL A 437 -3.59 -5.84 -0.98
CA VAL A 437 -3.78 -4.44 -1.38
C VAL A 437 -2.42 -3.75 -1.38
N ARG A 438 -2.04 -3.07 -2.47
CA ARG A 438 -0.83 -2.24 -2.51
C ARG A 438 -1.11 -0.90 -3.19
N ASN A 439 -0.53 0.18 -2.67
CA ASN A 439 -0.62 1.51 -3.27
C ASN A 439 -2.08 2.04 -3.39
N SER A 440 -2.86 1.97 -2.30
CA SER A 440 -4.17 2.65 -2.23
C SER A 440 -4.01 4.16 -1.97
N GLY A 441 -4.96 4.96 -2.43
CA GLY A 441 -5.00 6.41 -2.22
C GLY A 441 -5.76 6.83 -0.95
N ASP A 442 -6.34 5.87 -0.23
CA ASP A 442 -6.93 6.02 1.11
C ASP A 442 -6.82 4.66 1.83
N ASP A 443 -7.63 4.46 2.88
CA ASP A 443 -7.72 3.24 3.66
C ASP A 443 -7.64 1.95 2.83
N GLY A 444 -6.61 1.13 3.07
CA GLY A 444 -6.40 -0.11 2.31
C GLY A 444 -7.58 -1.08 2.46
N LEU A 445 -8.07 -1.29 3.69
CA LEU A 445 -9.32 -1.98 4.00
C LEU A 445 -10.10 -1.20 5.10
N ALA A 446 -11.29 -0.71 4.79
CA ALA A 446 -12.13 0.07 5.70
C ALA A 446 -13.44 -0.64 6.06
N MET A 447 -13.91 -0.50 7.30
CA MET A 447 -15.30 -0.73 7.68
C MET A 447 -15.90 0.58 8.15
N TRP A 448 -16.78 1.20 7.37
CA TRP A 448 -17.44 2.46 7.72
C TRP A 448 -18.90 2.22 8.11
N SER A 449 -19.15 2.16 9.42
CA SER A 449 -20.48 2.01 10.00
C SER A 449 -21.20 3.37 10.04
N GLU A 450 -21.49 3.97 8.89
CA GLU A 450 -22.13 5.30 8.83
C GLU A 450 -23.49 5.31 9.55
N ALA A 451 -23.69 6.26 10.46
CA ALA A 451 -24.93 6.45 11.20
C ALA A 451 -26.05 6.95 10.27
N ASN A 452 -27.12 6.17 10.22
CA ASN A 452 -28.24 6.32 9.28
C ASN A 452 -29.58 6.32 10.04
N PRO A 453 -30.67 6.84 9.43
CA PRO A 453 -31.99 6.93 10.09
C PRO A 453 -32.60 5.60 10.53
N ASP A 454 -32.21 4.50 9.88
CA ASP A 454 -32.73 3.15 10.14
C ASP A 454 -31.97 2.44 11.29
N GLY A 455 -30.92 3.07 11.85
CA GLY A 455 -30.14 2.53 12.95
C GLY A 455 -29.27 1.32 12.58
N LEU A 456 -28.98 1.13 11.30
CA LEU A 456 -28.12 0.05 10.81
C LEU A 456 -26.67 0.30 11.25
N ALA A 457 -25.96 -0.75 11.63
CA ALA A 457 -24.54 -0.71 11.96
C ALA A 457 -23.80 -1.86 11.25
N ASN A 458 -22.52 -1.67 10.95
CA ASN A 458 -21.69 -2.77 10.45
C ASN A 458 -21.41 -3.76 11.58
N HIS A 459 -21.75 -5.03 11.43
CA HIS A 459 -21.54 -6.02 12.49
C HIS A 459 -21.11 -7.43 12.06
N ASP A 460 -20.42 -8.14 12.95
CA ASP A 460 -19.92 -9.51 12.75
C ASP A 460 -19.05 -9.68 11.48
N ASN A 461 -18.40 -8.60 11.01
CA ASN A 461 -17.51 -8.64 9.85
C ASN A 461 -16.08 -8.97 10.26
N VAL A 462 -15.34 -9.64 9.35
CA VAL A 462 -13.97 -10.11 9.62
C VAL A 462 -13.02 -9.82 8.47
N TYR A 463 -11.95 -9.07 8.76
CA TYR A 463 -10.78 -8.89 7.90
C TYR A 463 -9.64 -9.81 8.36
N ASP A 464 -9.38 -10.88 7.60
CA ASP A 464 -8.55 -12.00 8.04
C ASP A 464 -7.42 -12.40 7.06
N HIS A 465 -6.17 -12.52 7.52
CA HIS A 465 -5.04 -12.92 6.68
C HIS A 465 -4.85 -12.05 5.41
N ASN A 466 -5.19 -10.76 5.44
CA ASN A 466 -4.94 -9.85 4.30
C ASN A 466 -3.53 -9.24 4.40
N THR A 467 -2.90 -8.97 3.26
CA THR A 467 -1.72 -8.10 3.19
C THR A 467 -2.15 -6.74 2.66
N VAL A 468 -1.78 -5.66 3.34
CA VAL A 468 -1.98 -4.29 2.88
C VAL A 468 -0.64 -3.56 2.95
N GLN A 469 -0.29 -2.84 1.89
CA GLN A 469 0.99 -2.15 1.78
C GLN A 469 0.88 -0.76 1.12
N THR A 470 1.60 0.22 1.68
CA THR A 470 1.76 1.58 1.15
C THR A 470 0.46 2.34 0.77
N PRO A 471 -0.54 2.49 1.65
CA PRO A 471 -1.56 3.54 1.50
C PRO A 471 -0.91 4.93 1.53
N VAL A 472 -1.20 5.72 0.49
CA VAL A 472 -0.66 7.07 0.26
C VAL A 472 -1.28 8.13 1.17
N LEU A 473 -2.47 7.85 1.69
CA LEU A 473 -3.21 8.57 2.71
C LEU A 473 -3.86 7.54 3.64
N ALA A 474 -4.13 7.95 4.87
CA ALA A 474 -4.91 7.19 5.84
C ALA A 474 -4.24 5.84 6.19
N ASN A 475 -5.03 4.77 6.37
CA ASN A 475 -4.63 3.59 7.13
C ASN A 475 -4.46 2.35 6.26
N ASP A 476 -3.76 1.33 6.76
CA ASP A 476 -3.77 0.02 6.08
C ASP A 476 -5.11 -0.69 6.35
N ILE A 477 -5.55 -0.72 7.61
CA ILE A 477 -6.88 -1.22 8.01
C ILE A 477 -7.53 -0.25 8.99
N ALA A 478 -8.73 0.22 8.67
CA ALA A 478 -9.51 1.16 9.48
C ALA A 478 -10.91 0.63 9.82
N ILE A 479 -11.33 0.82 11.08
CA ILE A 479 -12.68 0.49 11.55
C ILE A 479 -13.31 1.77 12.13
N TYR A 480 -14.40 2.23 11.53
CA TYR A 480 -15.16 3.40 11.99
C TYR A 480 -16.50 2.94 12.56
N GLY A 481 -16.53 2.76 13.88
CA GLY A 481 -17.70 2.30 14.62
C GLY A 481 -18.10 0.85 14.35
N GLY A 482 -19.35 0.54 14.70
CA GLY A 482 -19.98 -0.76 14.44
C GLY A 482 -19.83 -1.72 15.62
N LYS A 483 -20.16 -2.99 15.40
CA LYS A 483 -20.36 -3.97 16.47
C LYS A 483 -19.72 -5.32 16.19
N ASP A 484 -19.05 -5.90 17.19
CA ASP A 484 -18.56 -7.29 17.13
C ASP A 484 -17.71 -7.63 15.87
N ASN A 485 -17.00 -6.65 15.32
CA ASN A 485 -16.14 -6.79 14.14
C ASN A 485 -14.72 -7.27 14.53
N ALA A 486 -14.00 -7.91 13.60
CA ALA A 486 -12.67 -8.45 13.86
C ALA A 486 -11.65 -8.22 12.72
N VAL A 487 -10.40 -8.01 13.10
CA VAL A 487 -9.24 -7.82 12.23
C VAL A 487 -8.17 -8.81 12.68
N THR A 488 -7.98 -9.92 11.95
CA THR A 488 -7.18 -11.08 12.40
C THR A 488 -6.06 -11.50 11.45
N ASP A 489 -4.89 -11.85 11.99
CA ASP A 489 -3.77 -12.44 11.25
C ASP A 489 -3.26 -11.63 10.03
N ASN A 490 -3.54 -10.32 9.93
CA ASN A 490 -3.15 -9.49 8.78
C ASN A 490 -1.66 -9.08 8.83
N LEU A 491 -1.09 -8.75 7.66
CA LEU A 491 0.21 -8.10 7.51
C LEU A 491 -0.03 -6.71 6.93
N VAL A 492 0.29 -5.67 7.70
CA VAL A 492 -0.06 -4.27 7.38
C VAL A 492 1.21 -3.43 7.42
N ALA A 493 1.54 -2.77 6.32
CA ALA A 493 2.85 -2.16 6.11
C ALA A 493 2.82 -0.79 5.40
N ASP A 494 3.76 0.05 5.82
CA ASP A 494 4.19 1.25 5.09
C ASP A 494 3.17 2.39 4.82
N PRO A 495 2.17 2.70 5.66
CA PRO A 495 1.31 3.88 5.46
C PRO A 495 2.13 5.19 5.49
N ILE A 496 1.69 6.19 4.73
CA ILE A 496 2.52 7.36 4.38
C ILE A 496 2.28 8.58 5.25
N ARG A 497 1.01 8.95 5.49
CA ARG A 497 0.62 10.17 6.23
C ARG A 497 -0.84 10.09 6.66
N GLU A 498 -1.18 10.82 7.73
CA GLU A 498 -2.57 11.09 8.15
C GLU A 498 -3.39 9.80 8.43
N GLY A 499 -2.70 8.72 8.82
CA GLY A 499 -3.25 7.44 9.24
C GLY A 499 -2.17 6.45 9.68
N SER A 500 -2.50 5.17 9.81
CA SER A 500 -1.75 4.20 10.61
C SER A 500 -1.92 2.76 10.09
N THR A 501 -1.07 1.82 10.52
CA THR A 501 -1.19 0.43 10.04
C THR A 501 -2.47 -0.25 10.53
N LEU A 502 -2.98 0.13 11.71
CA LEU A 502 -4.28 -0.28 12.23
C LEU A 502 -4.97 0.94 12.84
N HIS A 503 -6.26 1.08 12.60
CA HIS A 503 -7.05 2.20 13.12
C HIS A 503 -8.42 1.77 13.63
N ALA A 504 -8.83 2.34 14.77
CA ALA A 504 -10.23 2.42 15.15
C ALA A 504 -10.57 3.84 15.59
N GLY A 505 -11.64 4.44 15.04
CA GLY A 505 -11.99 5.82 15.34
C GLY A 505 -13.49 6.09 15.36
N SER A 506 -13.95 6.88 16.33
CA SER A 506 -15.31 7.43 16.35
C SER A 506 -15.38 8.71 15.51
N ARG A 507 -15.24 8.56 14.18
CA ARG A 507 -15.20 9.65 13.20
C ARG A 507 -16.05 9.34 11.97
N PHE A 508 -16.15 10.30 11.06
CA PHE A 508 -16.94 10.20 9.82
C PHE A 508 -18.42 9.83 10.04
N ASN A 509 -19.07 10.41 11.05
CA ASN A 509 -20.46 10.15 11.40
C ASN A 509 -20.74 8.65 11.63
N SER A 510 -19.76 7.89 12.14
CA SER A 510 -19.95 6.47 12.44
C SER A 510 -20.88 6.25 13.64
N THR A 511 -21.61 5.14 13.65
CA THR A 511 -22.24 4.61 14.86
C THR A 511 -21.20 4.38 15.96
N PRO A 512 -21.57 4.39 17.26
CA PRO A 512 -20.66 3.99 18.32
C PRO A 512 -20.07 2.59 18.13
N PHE A 513 -18.98 2.31 18.84
CA PHE A 513 -18.48 0.94 19.00
C PHE A 513 -19.32 0.18 20.02
N GLU A 514 -19.91 -0.94 19.62
CA GLU A 514 -20.66 -1.84 20.49
C GLU A 514 -20.04 -3.25 20.52
N GLY A 515 -20.35 -4.01 21.58
CA GLY A 515 -19.81 -5.37 21.71
C GLY A 515 -18.28 -5.37 21.85
N THR A 516 -17.60 -6.17 21.02
CA THR A 516 -16.13 -6.30 21.02
C THR A 516 -15.51 -6.12 19.63
N LEU A 517 -14.69 -5.07 19.45
CA LEU A 517 -13.77 -4.95 18.33
C LEU A 517 -12.46 -5.69 18.64
N SER A 518 -12.12 -6.69 17.83
CA SER A 518 -10.92 -7.52 18.04
C SER A 518 -9.83 -7.26 17.00
N PHE A 519 -8.63 -6.85 17.42
CA PHE A 519 -7.40 -6.84 16.61
C PHE A 519 -6.48 -7.98 17.09
N ALA A 520 -6.62 -9.18 16.54
CA ALA A 520 -5.87 -10.35 16.99
C ALA A 520 -4.79 -10.78 16.00
N ARG A 521 -3.60 -11.14 16.50
CA ARG A 521 -2.53 -11.76 15.71
C ARG A 521 -2.06 -10.96 14.48
N ASN A 522 -2.22 -9.64 14.45
CA ASN A 522 -1.76 -8.83 13.31
C ASN A 522 -0.25 -8.56 13.42
N THR A 523 0.39 -8.26 12.28
CA THR A 523 1.77 -7.77 12.26
C THR A 523 1.85 -6.48 11.49
N THR A 524 2.28 -5.42 12.18
CA THR A 524 2.48 -4.09 11.60
C THR A 524 3.94 -3.87 11.25
N VAL A 525 4.18 -3.14 10.17
CA VAL A 525 5.54 -2.86 9.68
C VAL A 525 5.67 -1.40 9.29
N ARG A 526 6.63 -0.68 9.89
CA ARG A 526 6.96 0.71 9.51
C ARG A 526 5.77 1.69 9.55
N GLY A 527 4.83 1.40 10.45
CA GLY A 527 3.62 2.17 10.70
C GLY A 527 3.83 3.42 11.54
N GLY A 528 2.73 4.07 11.91
CA GLY A 528 2.72 5.31 12.70
C GLY A 528 3.52 6.44 12.06
N PRO A 529 3.19 6.88 10.83
CA PRO A 529 3.81 8.04 10.18
C PRO A 529 3.50 9.35 10.92
N ARG A 530 4.04 10.46 10.42
CA ARG A 530 3.69 11.81 10.89
C ARG A 530 2.31 12.20 10.37
N ASP A 531 1.43 12.65 11.26
CA ASP A 531 0.27 13.43 10.86
C ASP A 531 0.70 14.88 10.59
N LEU A 532 0.45 15.35 9.37
CA LEU A 532 0.87 16.69 8.92
C LEU A 532 -0.08 17.80 9.38
N ASN A 533 -1.25 17.46 9.92
CA ASN A 533 -2.23 18.42 10.41
C ASN A 533 -1.99 18.80 11.87
N TRP A 534 -1.74 17.80 12.71
CA TRP A 534 -1.36 18.00 14.11
C TRP A 534 0.14 18.26 14.29
N ASP A 535 0.96 17.92 13.29
CA ASP A 535 2.42 17.87 13.40
C ASP A 535 2.86 16.97 14.58
N LEU A 536 2.31 15.75 14.59
CA LEU A 536 2.52 14.73 15.62
C LEU A 536 2.82 13.38 14.97
N GLY A 537 3.58 12.53 15.68
CA GLY A 537 3.78 11.14 15.29
C GLY A 537 2.58 10.27 15.65
N LEU A 538 2.05 9.52 14.69
CA LEU A 538 0.95 8.58 14.93
C LEU A 538 1.44 7.27 15.57
N GLY A 539 0.49 6.43 15.95
CA GLY A 539 0.74 5.04 16.38
C GLY A 539 0.76 4.09 15.19
N SER A 540 1.42 2.94 15.30
CA SER A 540 1.20 1.85 14.35
C SER A 540 -0.22 1.30 14.50
N ILE A 541 -0.72 1.19 15.73
CA ILE A 541 -2.17 1.23 16.00
C ILE A 541 -2.58 2.60 16.55
N TRP A 542 -3.62 3.19 15.95
CA TRP A 542 -4.15 4.50 16.29
C TRP A 542 -5.62 4.41 16.68
N LEU A 543 -5.93 4.82 17.92
CA LEU A 543 -7.27 4.83 18.48
C LEU A 543 -7.72 6.29 18.70
N TYR A 544 -8.82 6.70 18.07
CA TYR A 544 -9.19 8.12 17.94
C TYR A 544 -10.64 8.41 18.31
N ALA A 545 -10.85 9.06 19.46
CA ALA A 545 -12.13 9.61 19.83
C ALA A 545 -12.33 11.00 19.19
N LEU A 546 -13.32 11.18 18.31
CA LEU A 546 -13.58 12.49 17.66
C LEU A 546 -15.03 12.97 17.77
N GLN A 547 -16.02 12.08 17.63
CA GLN A 547 -17.44 12.45 17.56
C GLN A 547 -18.30 11.73 18.61
N SER A 548 -17.73 10.77 19.33
CA SER A 548 -18.35 10.08 20.47
C SER A 548 -17.29 9.41 21.35
N ASP A 549 -17.65 9.07 22.59
CA ASP A 549 -16.83 8.23 23.46
C ASP A 549 -16.56 6.86 22.84
N MET A 550 -15.33 6.38 22.97
CA MET A 550 -14.97 5.00 22.66
C MET A 550 -15.09 4.16 23.93
N SER A 551 -16.27 3.57 24.15
CA SER A 551 -16.61 2.81 25.36
C SER A 551 -17.02 1.33 25.11
N GLY A 552 -17.18 0.92 23.86
CA GLY A 552 -17.22 -0.50 23.48
C GLY A 552 -15.90 -1.21 23.80
N THR A 553 -15.92 -2.54 23.85
CA THR A 553 -14.69 -3.30 24.18
C THR A 553 -13.76 -3.32 22.98
N ILE A 554 -12.48 -2.97 23.16
CA ILE A 554 -11.46 -3.09 22.11
C ILE A 554 -10.32 -3.95 22.64
N GLU A 555 -10.10 -5.13 22.03
CA GLU A 555 -9.02 -6.04 22.42
C GLU A 555 -7.97 -6.13 21.30
N VAL A 556 -6.71 -5.84 21.64
CA VAL A 556 -5.54 -6.01 20.77
C VAL A 556 -4.70 -7.15 21.34
N THR A 557 -4.57 -8.25 20.60
CA THR A 557 -4.02 -9.50 21.13
C THR A 557 -2.99 -10.14 20.20
N ASP A 558 -1.98 -10.82 20.76
CA ASP A 558 -1.01 -11.68 20.05
C ASP A 558 -0.29 -11.01 18.85
N SER A 559 -0.20 -9.69 18.87
CA SER A 559 0.18 -8.85 17.71
C SER A 559 1.62 -8.35 17.83
N SER A 560 2.25 -8.07 16.69
CA SER A 560 3.64 -7.62 16.61
C SER A 560 3.77 -6.30 15.87
N PHE A 561 4.44 -5.33 16.49
CA PHE A 561 4.72 -4.01 15.93
C PHE A 561 6.21 -3.92 15.59
N LEU A 562 6.53 -3.83 14.30
CA LEU A 562 7.90 -3.89 13.79
C LEU A 562 8.29 -2.56 13.15
N ASP A 563 9.42 -1.98 13.59
CA ASP A 563 10.04 -0.80 12.98
C ASP A 563 9.12 0.44 12.90
N SER A 564 8.28 0.66 13.91
CA SER A 564 7.32 1.77 13.98
C SER A 564 8.02 3.14 13.84
N THR A 565 7.51 4.02 12.98
CA THR A 565 8.16 5.29 12.61
C THR A 565 8.17 6.28 13.78
N TYR A 566 7.04 6.46 14.45
CA TYR A 566 6.94 7.19 15.71
C TYR A 566 6.55 6.22 16.82
N ASN A 567 5.25 6.10 17.12
CA ASN A 567 4.76 5.31 18.24
C ASN A 567 4.30 3.91 17.80
N ALA A 568 4.35 2.93 18.69
CA ALA A 568 3.71 1.63 18.44
C ALA A 568 2.19 1.74 18.63
N ILE A 569 1.75 2.33 19.75
CA ILE A 569 0.35 2.49 20.16
C ILE A 569 0.07 3.96 20.42
N MET A 570 -1.01 4.51 19.84
CA MET A 570 -1.49 5.86 20.11
C MET A 570 -2.97 5.89 20.46
N PHE A 571 -3.30 6.59 21.54
CA PHE A 571 -4.67 6.97 21.92
C PHE A 571 -4.78 8.49 21.85
N VAL A 572 -5.82 9.03 21.20
CA VAL A 572 -5.99 10.48 21.04
C VAL A 572 -7.45 10.91 20.97
N VAL A 573 -7.71 12.12 21.46
CA VAL A 573 -8.90 12.92 21.17
C VAL A 573 -8.46 14.18 20.43
N ASP A 574 -9.31 14.78 19.59
CA ASP A 574 -8.93 16.02 18.91
C ASP A 574 -9.03 17.24 19.84
N TRP A 575 -8.18 18.24 19.64
CA TRP A 575 -8.10 19.42 20.49
C TRP A 575 -9.45 20.14 20.71
N PRO A 576 -10.32 20.35 19.69
CA PRO A 576 -11.61 21.05 19.86
C PRO A 576 -12.62 20.30 20.75
N VAL A 577 -12.45 18.99 20.94
CA VAL A 577 -13.37 18.11 21.70
C VAL A 577 -12.65 17.39 22.84
N LYS A 578 -11.45 17.85 23.20
CA LYS A 578 -10.53 17.14 24.11
C LYS A 578 -11.10 16.86 25.49
N ASP A 579 -11.95 17.73 26.00
CA ASP A 579 -12.60 17.59 27.31
C ASP A 579 -14.05 17.05 27.19
N THR A 580 -14.44 16.55 26.01
CA THR A 580 -15.79 16.05 25.69
C THR A 580 -15.84 14.53 25.52
N TYR A 581 -14.81 13.91 24.94
CA TYR A 581 -14.78 12.48 24.66
C TYR A 581 -13.59 11.77 25.31
N SER A 582 -13.81 10.50 25.63
CA SER A 582 -12.89 9.61 26.33
C SER A 582 -12.76 8.26 25.62
N LEU A 583 -11.73 7.50 26.01
CA LEU A 583 -11.48 6.15 25.53
C LEU A 583 -11.31 5.21 26.73
N THR A 584 -12.15 4.17 26.80
CA THR A 584 -12.21 3.22 27.91
C THR A 584 -12.36 1.79 27.37
N ASN A 585 -12.27 0.78 28.25
CA ASN A 585 -12.48 -0.63 27.90
C ASN A 585 -11.54 -1.18 26.80
N VAL A 586 -10.31 -0.64 26.72
CA VAL A 586 -9.28 -1.14 25.79
C VAL A 586 -8.28 -2.04 26.52
N ALA A 587 -7.91 -3.16 25.90
CA ALA A 587 -6.96 -4.13 26.41
C ALA A 587 -5.92 -4.53 25.36
N PHE A 588 -4.65 -4.55 25.77
CA PHE A 588 -3.50 -5.03 25.00
C PHE A 588 -2.92 -6.26 25.68
N ARG A 589 -2.87 -7.41 25.00
CA ARG A 589 -2.34 -8.66 25.55
C ARG A 589 -1.38 -9.37 24.60
N ASN A 590 -0.29 -9.94 25.11
CA ASN A 590 0.71 -10.68 24.31
C ASN A 590 1.27 -9.86 23.13
N ILE A 591 1.70 -8.63 23.40
CA ILE A 591 2.16 -7.70 22.38
C ILE A 591 3.68 -7.71 22.32
N LYS A 592 4.23 -7.69 21.10
CA LYS A 592 5.67 -7.59 20.85
C LYS A 592 5.99 -6.33 20.06
N VAL A 593 6.87 -5.47 20.56
CA VAL A 593 7.35 -4.28 19.86
C VAL A 593 8.84 -4.44 19.57
N ASP A 594 9.21 -4.56 18.30
CA ASP A 594 10.61 -4.60 17.85
C ASP A 594 10.94 -3.36 17.03
N GLY A 595 11.38 -2.31 17.73
CA GLY A 595 11.69 -1.03 17.13
C GLY A 595 10.49 -0.08 17.09
N THR A 596 10.61 1.05 17.79
CA THR A 596 9.68 2.18 17.65
C THR A 596 10.45 3.48 17.79
N GLY A 597 10.26 4.41 16.86
CA GLY A 597 11.08 5.63 16.75
C GLY A 597 10.93 6.59 17.93
N THR A 598 9.79 6.57 18.61
CA THR A 598 9.54 7.33 19.85
C THR A 598 9.07 6.39 20.96
N ASN A 599 7.78 6.38 21.32
CA ASN A 599 7.25 5.72 22.50
C ASN A 599 6.55 4.40 22.12
N VAL A 600 6.45 3.45 23.07
CA VAL A 600 5.55 2.30 22.86
C VAL A 600 4.10 2.75 23.00
N VAL A 601 3.79 3.56 24.02
CA VAL A 601 2.47 4.12 24.27
C VAL A 601 2.51 5.65 24.23
N ASN A 602 1.70 6.25 23.35
CA ASN A 602 1.39 7.68 23.37
C ASN A 602 -0.09 7.88 23.74
N ALA A 603 -0.38 8.64 24.79
CA ALA A 603 -1.74 8.91 25.27
C ALA A 603 -2.02 10.41 25.28
N ARG A 604 -3.03 10.82 24.49
CA ARG A 604 -3.52 12.19 24.32
C ARG A 604 -5.05 12.23 24.40
N VAL A 605 -5.62 11.53 25.39
CA VAL A 605 -7.06 11.37 25.66
C VAL A 605 -7.28 11.07 27.14
N GLY A 606 -8.53 11.18 27.62
CA GLY A 606 -8.91 10.72 28.96
C GLY A 606 -9.44 9.28 28.95
N GLY A 607 -9.41 8.60 30.10
CA GLY A 607 -9.96 7.26 30.26
C GLY A 607 -8.91 6.23 30.65
N PHE A 608 -8.92 5.03 30.05
CA PHE A 608 -7.96 3.97 30.42
C PHE A 608 -7.75 2.89 29.36
N ALA A 609 -6.57 2.26 29.42
CA ALA A 609 -6.28 0.99 28.76
C ALA A 609 -5.50 0.05 29.69
N SER A 610 -5.64 -1.26 29.45
CA SER A 610 -4.94 -2.32 30.20
C SER A 610 -3.88 -3.03 29.35
N PHE A 611 -2.76 -3.42 29.98
CA PHE A 611 -1.59 -3.98 29.32
C PHE A 611 -1.10 -5.23 30.08
N GLU A 612 -1.10 -6.38 29.41
CA GLU A 612 -0.70 -7.69 29.94
C GLU A 612 0.27 -8.37 28.99
N ASN A 613 1.46 -8.77 29.45
CA ASN A 613 2.47 -9.42 28.58
C ASN A 613 2.77 -8.57 27.32
N VAL A 614 3.06 -7.29 27.52
CA VAL A 614 3.43 -6.31 26.50
C VAL A 614 4.93 -6.05 26.60
N ASP A 615 5.66 -6.59 25.63
CA ASP A 615 7.10 -6.73 25.62
C ASP A 615 7.71 -5.86 24.51
N ALA A 616 8.82 -5.19 24.79
CA ALA A 616 9.40 -4.21 23.87
C ALA A 616 10.93 -4.22 23.85
N ARG A 617 11.50 -3.95 22.68
CA ARG A 617 12.92 -3.64 22.51
C ARG A 617 13.12 -2.58 21.45
N ASN A 618 14.31 -1.99 21.43
CA ASN A 618 14.69 -0.99 20.44
C ASN A 618 13.77 0.26 20.45
N VAL A 619 13.35 0.71 21.63
CA VAL A 619 12.48 1.88 21.84
C VAL A 619 13.31 3.17 21.83
N GLY A 620 12.89 4.16 21.05
CA GLY A 620 13.64 5.41 20.82
C GLY A 620 13.52 6.47 21.91
N ALA A 621 12.44 6.46 22.68
CA ALA A 621 12.12 7.42 23.75
C ALA A 621 11.56 6.67 25.00
N PRO A 622 11.16 7.35 26.09
CA PRO A 622 10.54 6.69 27.24
C PRO A 622 9.32 5.84 26.84
N PHE A 623 9.10 4.71 27.53
CA PHE A 623 8.11 3.71 27.12
C PHE A 623 6.69 4.28 26.96
N VAL A 624 6.28 5.13 27.91
CA VAL A 624 4.99 5.80 27.96
C VAL A 624 5.19 7.31 27.87
N ASN A 625 4.47 7.97 26.97
CA ASN A 625 4.32 9.41 26.87
C ASN A 625 2.84 9.75 27.06
N ASN A 626 2.47 10.29 28.22
CA ASN A 626 1.09 10.47 28.63
C ASN A 626 0.79 11.94 28.93
N CYS A 627 0.10 12.56 27.97
CA CYS A 627 -0.22 13.98 27.93
C CYS A 627 -1.68 14.28 28.33
N GLY A 628 -2.44 13.26 28.76
CA GLY A 628 -3.85 13.44 29.15
C GLY A 628 -4.70 14.01 28.01
N THR A 629 -5.74 14.79 28.30
CA THR A 629 -6.49 15.54 27.27
C THR A 629 -5.79 16.84 26.85
N PHE A 630 -4.50 16.69 26.52
CA PHE A 630 -3.50 17.75 26.28
C PHE A 630 -3.29 18.70 27.47
N HIS A 631 -3.53 18.23 28.69
CA HIS A 631 -3.16 18.94 29.90
C HIS A 631 -1.72 18.57 30.26
N PHE A 632 -0.77 19.21 29.57
CA PHE A 632 0.69 18.97 29.65
C PHE A 632 1.31 19.10 31.06
N THR A 633 0.54 19.52 32.07
CA THR A 633 1.01 19.73 33.45
C THR A 633 0.01 19.11 34.44
N GLY A 634 0.46 18.12 35.22
CA GLY A 634 -0.34 17.50 36.28
C GLY A 634 -0.33 15.97 36.21
N THR A 635 -1.32 15.34 36.85
CA THR A 635 -1.58 13.91 36.71
C THR A 635 -2.43 13.70 35.47
N PRO A 636 -1.99 12.92 34.46
CA PRO A 636 -2.75 12.73 33.23
C PRO A 636 -4.10 12.05 33.45
N GLU A 637 -5.10 12.39 32.62
CA GLU A 637 -6.45 11.80 32.66
C GLU A 637 -6.52 10.38 32.06
N PHE A 638 -5.44 9.87 31.47
CA PHE A 638 -5.34 8.51 30.96
C PHE A 638 -4.66 7.56 31.95
N ASP A 639 -5.39 6.55 32.39
CA ASP A 639 -4.91 5.52 33.32
C ASP A 639 -4.34 4.30 32.56
N VAL A 640 -3.02 4.12 32.69
CA VAL A 640 -2.25 3.02 32.06
C VAL A 640 -2.17 1.85 33.05
N ARG A 641 -3.05 0.86 32.87
CA ARG A 641 -3.22 -0.25 33.83
C ARG A 641 -2.35 -1.44 33.48
N LEU A 642 -1.26 -1.63 34.22
CA LEU A 642 -0.44 -2.84 34.12
C LEU A 642 -1.12 -4.02 34.81
N ILE A 643 -1.26 -5.13 34.08
CA ILE A 643 -1.83 -6.39 34.57
C ILE A 643 -0.71 -7.43 34.70
N GLY A 644 -0.63 -8.08 35.87
CA GLY A 644 0.39 -9.08 36.17
C GLY A 644 1.81 -8.50 36.28
N SER A 645 2.81 -9.35 36.10
CA SER A 645 4.25 -9.00 36.18
C SER A 645 5.04 -9.49 34.97
N SER A 646 4.37 -9.80 33.86
CA SER A 646 4.97 -10.32 32.63
C SER A 646 5.41 -9.23 31.64
N ASN A 647 4.88 -8.02 31.77
CA ASN A 647 5.20 -6.86 30.94
C ASN A 647 6.72 -6.53 30.99
N ASP A 648 7.45 -6.70 29.88
CA ASP A 648 8.88 -6.42 29.78
C ASP A 648 9.24 -5.17 28.94
N GLY A 649 10.54 -4.93 28.71
CA GLY A 649 10.96 -3.97 27.69
C GLY A 649 11.11 -2.51 28.11
N GLY A 650 11.20 -2.25 29.43
CA GLY A 650 11.51 -0.91 29.94
C GLY A 650 10.31 -0.11 30.46
N TRP A 651 9.29 -0.78 30.98
CA TRP A 651 8.20 -0.17 31.77
C TRP A 651 8.66 0.60 33.05
N THR A 652 9.96 0.78 33.28
CA THR A 652 10.53 1.68 34.31
C THR A 652 11.66 2.48 33.66
N ALA A 653 11.80 3.80 33.84
CA ALA A 653 11.51 4.56 35.05
C ALA A 653 10.43 5.67 34.96
N ASP A 654 9.82 5.92 33.80
CA ASP A 654 8.79 6.98 33.62
C ASP A 654 7.35 6.46 33.42
N ALA A 655 7.11 5.15 33.28
CA ALA A 655 5.75 4.63 33.16
C ALA A 655 4.98 4.83 34.48
N GLY A 656 4.04 5.78 34.47
CA GLY A 656 3.31 6.18 35.67
C GLY A 656 4.04 7.20 36.56
N ALA A 657 5.16 7.79 36.12
CA ALA A 657 5.62 9.05 36.68
C ALA A 657 4.59 10.14 36.31
N PRO A 658 3.91 10.81 37.27
CA PRO A 658 2.87 11.78 36.94
C PRO A 658 3.44 12.95 36.12
N GLY A 659 2.99 13.08 34.88
CA GLY A 659 3.31 14.22 34.02
C GLY A 659 4.52 14.06 33.10
N HIS A 660 5.02 12.84 32.81
CA HIS A 660 5.91 12.68 31.65
C HIS A 660 5.10 12.80 30.34
N CYS A 661 5.08 14.02 29.81
CA CYS A 661 4.55 14.34 28.49
C CYS A 661 5.61 15.10 27.69
N GLU A 662 5.90 14.62 26.48
CA GLU A 662 6.71 15.32 25.50
C GLU A 662 5.90 15.50 24.21
N ASP A 663 5.73 16.74 23.76
CA ASP A 663 4.83 17.04 22.65
C ASP A 663 5.37 16.52 21.30
N ARG A 664 6.68 16.63 21.07
CA ARG A 664 7.37 16.16 19.85
C ARG A 664 8.71 15.50 20.20
N PRO A 665 8.71 14.28 20.79
CA PRO A 665 9.94 13.56 21.09
C PRO A 665 10.78 13.36 19.82
N PRO A 666 12.12 13.52 19.89
CA PRO A 666 13.01 13.23 18.77
C PRO A 666 12.85 11.79 18.29
N VAL A 667 12.70 11.60 16.98
CA VAL A 667 12.58 10.28 16.36
C VAL A 667 13.97 9.64 16.27
N MET A 668 14.11 8.46 16.87
CA MET A 668 15.32 7.64 16.83
C MET A 668 15.07 6.38 16.00
N PRO A 669 15.51 6.32 14.72
CA PRO A 669 15.27 5.16 13.86
C PRO A 669 15.78 3.86 14.51
N PRO A 670 14.93 2.84 14.70
CA PRO A 670 15.36 1.60 15.32
C PRO A 670 16.24 0.77 14.37
N PRO A 671 17.05 -0.16 14.89
CA PRO A 671 17.68 -1.20 14.07
C PRO A 671 16.63 -2.07 13.35
N PRO A 672 17.00 -2.74 12.24
CA PRO A 672 16.11 -3.65 11.54
C PRO A 672 15.53 -4.73 12.48
N PRO A 673 14.23 -5.05 12.39
CA PRO A 673 13.60 -6.09 13.20
C PRO A 673 14.26 -7.46 13.01
N SER A 674 14.19 -8.28 14.05
CA SER A 674 14.79 -9.61 14.09
C SER A 674 13.83 -10.62 14.78
N PRO A 675 14.09 -11.93 14.70
CA PRO A 675 13.26 -12.91 15.41
C PRO A 675 13.17 -12.58 16.91
N TRP A 676 12.00 -12.83 17.49
CA TRP A 676 11.85 -12.80 18.95
C TRP A 676 12.43 -14.09 19.53
N PRO A 677 13.31 -14.03 20.55
CA PRO A 677 13.91 -15.21 21.17
C PRO A 677 12.90 -16.09 21.92
#